data_AF-A0A194S2G3-F1
#
_entry.id   AF-A0A194S2G3-F1
#
_cell.length_a   1.000
_cell.length_b   1.000
_cell.length_c   1.000
_cell.angle_alpha   90.00
_cell.angle_beta   90.00
_cell.angle_gamma   90.00
#
_symmetry.space_group_name_H-M   'P 1'
#
loop_
_entity.id
_entity.type
_entity.pdbx_description
1 polymer ?
#
loop_
_entity_poly.entity_id
_entity_poly.type
_entity_poly.pdbx_seq_one_letter_code
_entity_poly.pdbx_strand_id
1 'polypeptide(L)'
;MQRARLLATLARFCHALVAPTRSLPQRLGTLRNVQSAMDFFESTLLAEFERADAAAPADRDEDAMRDRASVMWEVNQSQTVAQVFVQKRETLFGAGHDPLRNLTKIETPSGGEADGIDFSAMDLFMSSVLDILRREGSLIARVFPPQADVLLYFLERIANDVVSDYITTLLSAAQPLQNPLFLLATAATFGQVYRLVDCVLDIEPRNAAGLVTKERAEDIVFRVFEPLMDDYLAEEGEWIREVLEGVCDEWDRKPHQTASALALSDPTFLASHNPAQVKKNVLAGFTKVLLLPVTIIPKTAMFGVNAITYGGTAVIDTFAHLGTQLSGAAGGGSGGGGGGGGGGSGSRTPSAATRTVSATATAAAAGESSAAAWGGEAASAPRLSVDASGVISVSDGSTTTAAAGAASSSSSSLEAAAEPSAPRAPGRFDRLQLLLSLDTALQLLQADRDSLKRIQTFLRFPGTYGRKVHDAIEEVFIVLLQVLNEKHVGPAFDKARRQMETYKPEEHDGDTSGGGSVAPLVQFFELVHIGDTIQQMVDVYYEKEMAAYIDRRDFLNVVVREKKRFEASLDDAVAQGLNAAVNILMSQVEHLVTSRQGLRDFTPDDGDDFDLSPTRACRDAVAVLRQHCDMLKGSTDKHILEVFNQEVGIRLFGILLKHLKRQIVSTSGGLQLIADLNAYHAFVTSLRQPPVTAYFTSLKMVGEIYLVDSPKDLGALVRDTSRYEGVLSPEDLYELVQRRADWKRIERDVDKALFGFKVADDCVVS
;
A
#
# COMPACT_ATOMS: atom_id res chain seq x y z
N MET A 1 36.21 -54.85 20.17
CA MET A 1 35.28 -55.44 19.16
C MET A 1 34.82 -56.86 19.47
N GLN A 2 35.68 -57.90 19.44
CA GLN A 2 35.19 -59.30 19.60
C GLN A 2 34.44 -59.56 20.92
N ARG A 3 34.94 -59.03 22.05
CA ARG A 3 34.27 -59.12 23.36
C ARG A 3 32.93 -58.39 23.39
N ALA A 4 32.85 -57.22 22.75
CA ALA A 4 31.61 -56.44 22.64
C ALA A 4 30.53 -57.19 21.85
N ARG A 5 30.88 -57.74 20.68
CA ARG A 5 29.96 -58.56 19.86
C ARG A 5 29.50 -59.82 20.58
N LEU A 6 30.38 -60.45 21.35
CA LEU A 6 30.03 -61.62 22.17
C LEU A 6 29.04 -61.26 23.29
N LEU A 7 29.26 -60.16 24.00
CA LEU A 7 28.32 -59.69 25.03
C LEU A 7 26.97 -59.28 24.42
N ALA A 8 26.97 -58.53 23.32
CA ALA A 8 25.75 -58.12 22.62
C ALA A 8 24.95 -59.32 22.07
N THR A 9 25.63 -60.34 21.52
CA THR A 9 24.97 -61.56 21.04
C THR A 9 24.44 -62.43 22.19
N LEU A 10 25.17 -62.56 23.29
CA LEU A 10 24.70 -63.25 24.50
C LEU A 10 23.48 -62.54 25.12
N ALA A 11 23.48 -61.21 25.16
CA ALA A 11 22.34 -60.43 25.62
C ALA A 11 21.10 -60.65 24.73
N ARG A 12 21.26 -60.59 23.40
CA ARG A 12 20.20 -60.91 22.43
C ARG A 12 19.70 -62.35 22.54
N PHE A 13 20.60 -63.30 22.80
CA PHE A 13 20.27 -64.72 22.98
C PHE A 13 19.45 -64.97 24.26
N CYS A 14 19.66 -64.17 25.30
CA CYS A 14 18.89 -64.22 26.55
C CYS A 14 17.52 -63.52 26.46
N HIS A 15 17.22 -62.85 25.34
CA HIS A 15 15.96 -62.14 25.12
C HIS A 15 14.76 -63.10 25.05
N ALA A 16 13.60 -62.65 25.55
CA ALA A 16 12.39 -63.47 25.67
C ALA A 16 11.89 -64.06 24.33
N LEU A 17 12.19 -63.40 23.22
CA LEU A 17 11.77 -63.80 21.86
C LEU A 17 12.66 -64.87 21.21
N VAL A 18 13.91 -65.02 21.64
CA VAL A 18 14.90 -65.95 21.03
C VAL A 18 14.95 -67.30 21.78
N ALA A 19 14.51 -67.31 23.04
CA ALA A 19 14.17 -68.47 23.89
C ALA A 19 14.98 -69.78 23.72
N PRO A 20 16.23 -69.84 24.19
CA PRO A 20 17.06 -71.06 24.10
C PRO A 20 16.91 -72.05 25.27
N THR A 21 16.35 -71.66 26.42
CA THR A 21 16.21 -72.52 27.62
C THR A 21 14.80 -72.55 28.20
N ARG A 22 14.31 -73.75 28.57
CA ARG A 22 12.97 -74.00 29.14
C ARG A 22 12.78 -73.43 30.56
N SER A 23 13.87 -73.10 31.26
CA SER A 23 13.88 -72.60 32.64
C SER A 23 13.99 -71.07 32.70
N LEU A 24 12.85 -70.41 32.95
CA LEU A 24 12.77 -68.95 33.11
C LEU A 24 13.71 -68.38 34.21
N PRO A 25 13.88 -69.02 35.39
CA PRO A 25 14.76 -68.50 36.43
C PRO A 25 16.24 -68.48 36.06
N GLN A 26 16.70 -69.51 35.32
CA GLN A 26 18.10 -69.60 34.88
C GLN A 26 18.40 -68.57 33.79
N ARG A 27 17.46 -68.35 32.87
CA ARG A 27 17.57 -67.30 31.85
C ARG A 27 17.67 -65.91 32.45
N LEU A 28 16.83 -65.59 33.43
CA LEU A 28 16.88 -64.30 34.13
C LEU A 28 18.16 -64.14 34.94
N GLY A 29 18.66 -65.21 35.58
CA GLY A 29 19.95 -65.20 36.27
C GLY A 29 21.12 -64.92 35.32
N THR A 30 21.17 -65.62 34.17
CA THR A 30 22.20 -65.40 33.15
C THR A 30 22.09 -64.02 32.52
N LEU A 31 20.87 -63.54 32.23
CA LEU A 31 20.64 -62.19 31.71
C LEU A 31 21.15 -61.13 32.69
N ARG A 32 20.84 -61.26 33.97
CA ARG A 32 21.32 -60.33 35.01
C ARG A 32 22.85 -60.32 35.12
N ASN A 33 23.49 -61.49 35.01
CA ASN A 33 24.95 -61.58 35.02
C ASN A 33 25.58 -60.98 33.76
N VAL A 34 24.97 -61.19 32.59
CA VAL A 34 25.43 -60.61 31.31
C VAL A 34 25.24 -59.09 31.33
N GLN A 35 24.11 -58.59 31.82
CA GLN A 35 23.87 -57.16 32.03
C GLN A 35 24.90 -56.55 32.97
N SER A 36 25.15 -57.16 34.13
CA SER A 36 26.17 -56.65 35.06
C SER A 36 27.58 -56.66 34.47
N ALA A 37 27.90 -57.65 33.61
CA ALA A 37 29.17 -57.68 32.89
C ALA A 37 29.24 -56.60 31.79
N MET A 38 28.12 -56.29 31.14
CA MET A 38 28.00 -55.18 30.19
C MET A 38 28.19 -53.84 30.89
N ASP A 39 27.53 -53.60 32.02
CA ASP A 39 27.65 -52.34 32.79
C ASP A 39 29.11 -52.11 33.27
N PHE A 40 29.78 -53.17 33.73
CA PHE A 40 31.20 -53.09 34.12
C PHE A 40 32.11 -52.82 32.91
N PHE A 41 31.82 -53.45 31.77
CA PHE A 41 32.56 -53.23 30.55
C PHE A 41 32.36 -51.80 30.01
N GLU A 42 31.13 -51.28 30.08
CA GLU A 42 30.77 -49.91 29.69
C GLU A 42 31.44 -48.87 30.58
N SER A 43 31.37 -49.02 31.91
CA SER A 43 32.04 -48.10 32.84
C SER A 43 33.56 -48.07 32.67
N THR A 44 34.18 -49.22 32.36
CA THR A 44 35.61 -49.29 32.05
C THR A 44 35.95 -48.56 30.75
N LEU A 45 35.16 -48.79 29.69
CA LEU A 45 35.33 -48.11 28.40
C LEU A 45 35.09 -46.60 28.51
N LEU A 46 34.10 -46.18 29.30
CA LEU A 46 33.80 -44.78 29.57
C LEU A 46 34.99 -44.09 30.27
N ALA A 47 35.56 -44.71 31.31
CA ALA A 47 36.72 -44.17 32.01
C ALA A 47 37.97 -44.06 31.11
N GLU A 48 38.17 -45.02 30.21
CA GLU A 48 39.25 -44.93 29.22
C GLU A 48 38.99 -43.85 28.16
N PHE A 49 37.74 -43.69 27.75
CA PHE A 49 37.33 -42.64 26.82
C PHE A 49 37.49 -41.25 27.43
N GLU A 50 37.07 -41.06 28.69
CA GLU A 50 37.28 -39.81 29.43
C GLU A 50 38.77 -39.49 29.61
N ARG A 51 39.61 -40.50 29.88
CA ARG A 51 41.06 -40.33 29.99
C ARG A 51 41.67 -39.86 28.66
N ALA A 52 41.21 -40.40 27.53
CA ALA A 52 41.65 -39.98 26.21
C ALA A 52 41.15 -38.56 25.84
N ASP A 53 39.95 -38.20 26.29
CA ASP A 53 39.37 -36.86 26.08
C ASP A 53 39.94 -35.78 27.02
N ALA A 54 40.41 -36.16 28.22
CA ALA A 54 40.97 -35.25 29.24
C ALA A 54 42.37 -34.73 28.92
N ALA A 55 43.06 -35.28 27.92
CA ALA A 55 44.32 -34.73 27.43
C ALA A 55 44.11 -33.33 26.81
N ALA A 56 45.15 -32.50 26.84
CA ALA A 56 45.12 -31.17 26.22
C ALA A 56 44.78 -31.30 24.72
N PRO A 57 44.18 -30.27 24.07
CA PRO A 57 43.72 -30.35 22.67
C PRO A 57 44.78 -30.81 21.67
N ALA A 58 46.07 -30.60 21.97
CA ALA A 58 47.21 -31.00 21.15
C ALA A 58 47.66 -32.47 21.36
N ASP A 59 47.35 -33.07 22.50
CA ASP A 59 47.71 -34.46 22.89
C ASP A 59 46.48 -35.39 22.96
N ARG A 60 45.34 -34.96 22.42
CA ARG A 60 44.11 -35.75 22.41
C ARG A 60 44.23 -36.93 21.45
N ASP A 61 44.05 -38.13 21.98
CA ASP A 61 44.10 -39.37 21.19
C ASP A 61 42.73 -39.65 20.53
N GLU A 62 42.51 -39.03 19.36
CA GLU A 62 41.26 -39.13 18.59
C GLU A 62 40.97 -40.58 18.15
N ASP A 63 42.00 -41.34 17.77
CA ASP A 63 41.84 -42.71 17.28
C ASP A 63 41.39 -43.64 18.40
N ALA A 64 41.97 -43.48 19.58
CA ALA A 64 41.58 -44.29 20.71
C ALA A 64 40.20 -43.87 21.28
N MET A 65 39.78 -42.60 21.11
CA MET A 65 38.40 -42.19 21.37
C MET A 65 37.41 -42.83 20.38
N ARG A 66 37.74 -42.84 19.09
CA ARG A 66 36.95 -43.45 18.02
C ARG A 66 36.77 -44.95 18.22
N ASP A 67 37.85 -45.65 18.54
CA ASP A 67 37.82 -47.09 18.79
C ASP A 67 36.94 -47.42 20.00
N ARG A 68 37.04 -46.66 21.09
CA ARG A 68 36.21 -46.89 22.29
C ARG A 68 34.74 -46.55 22.06
N ALA A 69 34.44 -45.45 21.35
CA ALA A 69 33.09 -45.06 21.00
C ALA A 69 32.41 -46.10 20.07
N SER A 70 33.14 -46.59 19.06
CA SER A 70 32.61 -47.63 18.16
C SER A 70 32.40 -48.98 18.86
N VAL A 71 33.33 -49.37 19.74
CA VAL A 71 33.20 -50.59 20.56
C VAL A 71 31.98 -50.47 21.47
N MET A 72 31.76 -49.31 22.10
CA MET A 72 30.60 -49.13 22.98
C MET A 72 29.28 -49.15 22.20
N TRP A 73 29.23 -48.48 21.03
CA TRP A 73 28.06 -48.52 20.16
C TRP A 73 27.67 -49.95 19.75
N GLU A 74 28.66 -50.82 19.49
CA GLU A 74 28.42 -52.24 19.19
C GLU A 74 27.89 -53.06 20.38
N VAL A 75 28.20 -52.68 21.63
CA VAL A 75 27.78 -53.43 22.84
C VAL A 75 26.28 -53.29 23.07
N ASN A 76 25.77 -52.06 23.08
CA ASN A 76 24.44 -51.75 23.59
C ASN A 76 23.71 -50.65 22.82
N GLN A 77 24.33 -50.05 21.79
CA GLN A 77 23.82 -48.84 21.12
C GLN A 77 23.49 -47.70 22.12
N SER A 78 24.15 -47.68 23.27
CA SER A 78 23.87 -46.72 24.32
C SER A 78 24.45 -45.37 23.98
N GLN A 79 23.71 -44.36 24.42
CA GLN A 79 24.05 -42.96 24.32
C GLN A 79 24.86 -42.46 25.52
N THR A 80 25.21 -43.32 26.49
CA THR A 80 25.89 -42.91 27.74
C THR A 80 27.22 -42.20 27.50
N VAL A 81 28.07 -42.68 26.59
CA VAL A 81 29.31 -41.95 26.22
C VAL A 81 29.01 -40.63 25.54
N ALA A 82 28.00 -40.58 24.65
CA ALA A 82 27.59 -39.35 24.00
C ALA A 82 27.10 -38.31 25.03
N GLN A 83 26.28 -38.74 26.01
CA GLN A 83 25.78 -37.90 27.09
C GLN A 83 26.90 -37.34 27.97
N VAL A 84 27.81 -38.18 28.45
CA VAL A 84 28.94 -37.74 29.29
C VAL A 84 29.90 -36.84 28.49
N PHE A 85 30.13 -37.17 27.22
CA PHE A 85 30.96 -36.37 26.32
C PHE A 85 30.37 -34.96 26.08
N VAL A 86 29.05 -34.86 25.90
CA VAL A 86 28.33 -33.59 25.72
C VAL A 86 28.27 -32.81 27.03
N GLN A 87 27.92 -33.46 28.13
CA GLN A 87 27.83 -32.84 29.46
C GLN A 87 29.15 -32.19 29.90
N LYS A 88 30.30 -32.83 29.61
CA LYS A 88 31.61 -32.23 29.91
C LYS A 88 31.86 -30.94 29.12
N ARG A 89 31.36 -30.87 27.88
CA ARG A 89 31.51 -29.70 26.98
C ARG A 89 30.50 -28.60 27.25
N GLU A 90 29.39 -28.87 27.93
CA GLU A 90 28.45 -27.84 28.40
C GLU A 90 29.15 -26.79 29.29
N THR A 91 30.20 -27.19 30.02
CA THR A 91 31.04 -26.28 30.82
C THR A 91 31.80 -25.23 30.00
N LEU A 92 31.97 -25.43 28.69
CA LEU A 92 32.69 -24.51 27.81
C LEU A 92 31.86 -23.29 27.39
N PHE A 93 30.53 -23.35 27.57
CA PHE A 93 29.62 -22.28 27.18
C PHE A 93 29.38 -21.25 28.31
N GLY A 94 29.85 -21.53 29.53
CA GLY A 94 29.47 -20.81 30.75
C GLY A 94 30.26 -19.56 31.12
N ALA A 95 30.93 -18.84 30.20
CA ALA A 95 31.76 -17.71 30.59
C ALA A 95 31.61 -16.47 29.70
N GLY A 96 30.73 -15.54 30.12
CA GLY A 96 30.96 -14.11 29.90
C GLY A 96 29.98 -13.33 29.01
N HIS A 97 28.88 -13.93 28.56
CA HIS A 97 27.90 -13.23 27.72
C HIS A 97 26.69 -12.80 28.54
N ASP A 98 26.41 -11.51 28.57
CA ASP A 98 25.27 -10.91 29.26
C ASP A 98 24.18 -10.58 28.22
N PRO A 99 23.02 -11.27 28.25
CA PRO A 99 21.93 -11.03 27.30
C PRO A 99 21.38 -9.60 27.34
N LEU A 100 21.45 -8.94 28.50
CA LEU A 100 20.84 -7.62 28.71
C LEU A 100 21.58 -6.49 27.97
N ARG A 101 22.82 -6.72 27.54
CA ARG A 101 23.60 -5.74 26.77
C ARG A 101 23.02 -5.44 25.40
N ASN A 102 22.08 -6.24 24.91
CA ASN A 102 21.37 -5.95 23.67
C ASN A 102 20.36 -4.81 23.85
N LEU A 103 19.91 -4.54 25.08
CA LEU A 103 18.98 -3.46 25.37
C LEU A 103 19.80 -2.19 25.67
N THR A 104 19.74 -1.24 24.74
CA THR A 104 20.46 0.04 24.80
C THR A 104 19.48 1.18 24.99
N LYS A 105 19.93 2.29 25.58
CA LYS A 105 19.17 3.54 25.57
C LYS A 105 19.69 4.40 24.43
N ILE A 106 18.83 4.69 23.45
CA ILE A 106 19.12 5.50 22.28
C ILE A 106 18.56 6.91 22.50
N GLU A 107 19.34 7.94 22.18
CA GLU A 107 18.87 9.32 22.19
C GLU A 107 18.00 9.59 20.95
N THR A 108 16.75 9.98 21.18
CA THR A 108 15.81 10.38 20.10
C THR A 108 16.23 11.72 19.47
N PRO A 109 15.82 11.99 18.21
CA PRO A 109 16.10 13.27 17.53
C PRO A 109 15.56 14.52 18.27
N SER A 110 14.63 14.32 19.19
CA SER A 110 14.03 15.32 20.09
C SER A 110 14.77 15.48 21.43
N GLY A 111 15.90 14.78 21.62
CA GLY A 111 16.78 14.90 22.80
C GLY A 111 16.33 14.10 24.03
N GLY A 112 15.39 13.16 23.90
CA GLY A 112 14.98 12.25 24.97
C GLY A 112 15.64 10.88 24.88
N GLU A 113 15.95 10.23 26.01
CA GLU A 113 16.38 8.81 26.04
C GLU A 113 15.17 7.90 25.73
N ALA A 114 15.26 7.06 24.70
CA ALA A 114 14.31 6.01 24.37
C ALA A 114 15.01 4.64 24.40
N ASP A 115 14.28 3.59 24.73
CA ASP A 115 14.83 2.24 24.70
C ASP A 115 14.99 1.77 23.25
N GLY A 116 16.10 1.09 22.94
CA GLY A 116 16.44 0.58 21.63
C GLY A 116 17.29 -0.68 21.70
N ILE A 117 17.45 -1.37 20.57
CA ILE A 117 18.12 -2.67 20.53
C ILE A 117 19.39 -2.60 19.68
N ASP A 118 20.48 -3.12 20.22
CA ASP A 118 21.74 -3.37 19.51
C ASP A 118 22.10 -4.86 19.60
N PHE A 119 22.11 -5.56 18.46
CA PHE A 119 22.40 -6.99 18.41
C PHE A 119 23.90 -7.33 18.43
N SER A 120 24.79 -6.35 18.61
CA SER A 120 26.24 -6.60 18.66
C SER A 120 26.64 -7.62 19.74
N ALA A 121 26.00 -7.59 20.91
CA ALA A 121 26.28 -8.53 21.99
C ALA A 121 25.79 -9.96 21.65
N MET A 122 24.61 -10.06 21.03
CA MET A 122 24.07 -11.32 20.51
C MET A 122 24.93 -11.90 19.37
N ASP A 123 25.40 -11.06 18.45
CA ASP A 123 26.28 -11.49 17.36
C ASP A 123 27.59 -12.07 17.86
N LEU A 124 28.20 -11.46 18.88
CA LEU A 124 29.41 -11.97 19.52
C LEU A 124 29.15 -13.31 20.23
N PHE A 125 28.06 -13.39 20.99
CA PHE A 125 27.63 -14.62 21.65
C PHE A 125 27.41 -15.74 20.63
N MET A 126 26.58 -15.52 19.61
CA MET A 126 26.27 -16.50 18.57
C MET A 126 27.51 -16.89 17.77
N SER A 127 28.41 -15.95 17.47
CA SER A 127 29.68 -16.28 16.80
C SER A 127 30.54 -17.19 17.66
N SER A 128 30.60 -16.97 18.98
CA SER A 128 31.32 -17.85 19.90
C SER A 128 30.69 -19.25 19.96
N VAL A 129 29.36 -19.35 20.00
CA VAL A 129 28.62 -20.62 20.01
C VAL A 129 28.85 -21.37 18.70
N LEU A 130 28.79 -20.69 17.56
CA LEU A 130 29.05 -21.26 16.23
C LEU A 130 30.49 -21.78 16.10
N ASP A 131 31.47 -21.07 16.65
CA ASP A 131 32.86 -21.53 16.65
C ASP A 131 33.08 -22.77 17.52
N ILE A 132 32.45 -22.83 18.69
CA ILE A 132 32.48 -24.03 19.55
C ILE A 132 31.80 -25.20 18.84
N LEU A 133 30.61 -24.96 18.26
CA LEU A 133 29.86 -25.96 17.52
C LEU A 133 30.65 -26.50 16.32
N ARG A 134 31.35 -25.64 15.57
CA ARG A 134 32.19 -26.07 14.45
C ARG A 134 33.37 -26.92 14.93
N ARG A 135 34.06 -26.49 15.99
CA ARG A 135 35.23 -27.20 16.54
C ARG A 135 34.84 -28.57 17.11
N GLU A 136 33.91 -28.59 18.05
CA GLU A 136 33.49 -29.82 18.73
C GLU A 136 32.61 -30.70 17.82
N GLY A 137 31.83 -30.11 16.93
CA GLY A 137 31.07 -30.83 15.91
C GLY A 137 31.96 -31.59 14.94
N SER A 138 33.08 -31.00 14.50
CA SER A 138 34.07 -31.70 13.66
C SER A 138 34.71 -32.88 14.37
N LEU A 139 34.94 -32.77 15.69
CA LEU A 139 35.44 -33.86 16.52
C LEU A 139 34.39 -34.97 16.66
N ILE A 140 33.12 -34.61 16.90
CA ILE A 140 32.01 -35.58 17.00
C ILE A 140 31.90 -36.38 15.70
N ALA A 141 31.95 -35.69 14.55
CA ALA A 141 31.88 -36.32 13.24
C ALA A 141 33.05 -37.28 12.96
N ARG A 142 34.21 -37.08 13.61
CA ARG A 142 35.38 -37.97 13.50
C ARG A 142 35.32 -39.14 14.49
N VAL A 143 34.89 -38.90 15.72
CA VAL A 143 34.98 -39.88 16.82
C VAL A 143 33.79 -40.85 16.84
N PHE A 144 32.57 -40.36 16.59
CA PHE A 144 31.36 -41.16 16.77
C PHE A 144 30.85 -41.77 15.45
N PRO A 145 30.21 -42.95 15.51
CA PRO A 145 29.52 -43.51 14.35
C PRO A 145 28.29 -42.65 13.98
N PRO A 146 28.00 -42.48 12.67
CA PRO A 146 26.93 -41.59 12.22
C PRO A 146 25.52 -42.05 12.63
N GLN A 147 25.34 -43.33 12.94
CA GLN A 147 24.07 -43.89 13.42
C GLN A 147 23.74 -43.50 14.86
N ALA A 148 24.71 -42.96 15.60
CA ALA A 148 24.52 -42.57 17.00
C ALA A 148 23.87 -41.19 17.17
N ASP A 149 23.66 -40.42 16.08
CA ASP A 149 23.02 -39.10 16.08
C ASP A 149 23.58 -38.10 17.12
N VAL A 150 24.83 -38.31 17.56
CA VAL A 150 25.47 -37.51 18.64
C VAL A 150 25.57 -36.03 18.27
N LEU A 151 25.72 -35.72 16.99
CA LEU A 151 25.78 -34.33 16.51
C LEU A 151 24.43 -33.61 16.68
N LEU A 152 23.32 -34.31 16.40
CA LEU A 152 21.98 -33.75 16.60
C LEU A 152 21.63 -33.64 18.09
N TYR A 153 22.05 -34.63 18.89
CA TYR A 153 21.92 -34.55 20.34
C TYR A 153 22.73 -33.40 20.93
N PHE A 154 23.94 -33.14 20.43
CA PHE A 154 24.76 -32.00 20.84
C PHE A 154 24.12 -30.66 20.44
N LEU A 155 23.58 -30.56 19.21
CA LEU A 155 22.81 -29.39 18.78
C LEU A 155 21.59 -29.15 19.68
N GLU A 156 20.84 -30.20 20.01
CA GLU A 156 19.67 -30.12 20.90
C GLU A 156 20.05 -29.60 22.29
N ARG A 157 21.18 -30.05 22.84
CA ARG A 157 21.69 -29.56 24.13
C ARG A 157 22.10 -28.10 24.06
N ILE A 158 22.83 -27.68 23.03
CA ILE A 158 23.21 -26.27 22.85
C ILE A 158 21.97 -25.39 22.68
N ALA A 159 21.02 -25.82 21.85
CA ALA A 159 19.80 -25.07 21.58
C ALA A 159 18.94 -24.90 22.85
N ASN A 160 18.74 -25.98 23.61
CA ASN A 160 17.86 -25.96 24.79
C ASN A 160 18.51 -25.42 26.06
N ASP A 161 19.79 -25.71 26.29
CA ASP A 161 20.41 -25.43 27.59
C ASP A 161 21.22 -24.11 27.57
N VAL A 162 21.76 -23.70 26.42
CA VAL A 162 22.60 -22.48 26.29
C VAL A 162 21.85 -21.36 25.57
N VAL A 163 21.29 -21.67 24.40
CA VAL A 163 20.65 -20.68 23.53
C VAL A 163 19.27 -20.28 24.06
N SER A 164 18.48 -21.24 24.54
CA SER A 164 17.17 -20.97 25.14
C SER A 164 17.27 -20.09 26.38
N ASP A 165 18.24 -20.33 27.28
CA ASP A 165 18.47 -19.51 28.48
C ASP A 165 18.80 -18.06 28.10
N TYR A 166 19.67 -17.86 27.09
CA TYR A 166 19.99 -16.54 26.56
C TYR A 166 18.76 -15.83 25.99
N ILE A 167 17.99 -16.52 25.13
CA ILE A 167 16.83 -15.96 24.43
C ILE A 167 15.72 -15.62 25.43
N THR A 168 15.36 -16.57 26.30
CA THR A 168 14.31 -16.35 27.31
C THR A 168 14.66 -15.18 28.23
N THR A 169 15.92 -15.07 28.67
CA THR A 169 16.37 -13.92 29.48
C THR A 169 16.26 -12.60 28.72
N LEU A 170 16.67 -12.56 27.45
CA LEU A 170 16.57 -11.35 26.61
C LEU A 170 15.11 -10.96 26.33
N LEU A 171 14.28 -11.93 25.94
CA LEU A 171 12.90 -11.70 25.57
C LEU A 171 12.04 -11.35 26.79
N SER A 172 12.23 -12.00 27.94
CA SER A 172 11.55 -11.62 29.18
C SER A 172 11.93 -10.21 29.65
N ALA A 173 13.15 -9.74 29.35
CA ALA A 173 13.56 -8.36 29.62
C ALA A 173 13.01 -7.36 28.58
N ALA A 174 12.77 -7.80 27.34
CA ALA A 174 12.22 -6.98 26.27
C ALA A 174 10.68 -6.86 26.33
N GLN A 175 9.97 -7.88 26.83
CA GLN A 175 8.52 -7.92 26.92
C GLN A 175 7.87 -6.74 27.68
N PRO A 176 8.40 -6.24 28.82
CA PRO A 176 7.82 -5.08 29.50
C PRO A 176 8.17 -3.73 28.87
N LEU A 177 9.05 -3.69 27.86
CA LEU A 177 9.41 -2.45 27.16
C LEU A 177 8.34 -2.13 26.10
N GLN A 178 8.51 -1.04 25.36
CA GLN A 178 7.57 -0.73 24.28
C GLN A 178 7.47 -1.92 23.31
N ASN A 179 6.24 -2.34 23.03
CA ASN A 179 5.86 -3.49 22.20
C ASN A 179 6.65 -3.70 20.89
N PRO A 180 7.14 -2.69 20.14
CA PRO A 180 7.94 -2.94 18.94
C PRO A 180 9.29 -3.63 19.23
N LEU A 181 9.85 -3.44 20.43
CA LEU A 181 11.16 -3.98 20.78
C LEU A 181 11.12 -5.49 21.00
N PHE A 182 10.08 -6.00 21.66
CA PHE A 182 9.88 -7.44 21.85
C PHE A 182 9.70 -8.16 20.51
N LEU A 183 8.86 -7.62 19.63
CA LEU A 183 8.60 -8.19 18.31
C LEU A 183 9.86 -8.21 17.44
N LEU A 184 10.60 -7.10 17.42
CA LEU A 184 11.87 -7.00 16.70
C LEU A 184 12.93 -7.95 17.25
N ALA A 185 13.07 -8.04 18.59
CA ALA A 185 14.01 -8.93 19.24
C ALA A 185 13.69 -10.40 18.94
N THR A 186 12.43 -10.79 18.95
CA THR A 186 12.00 -12.17 18.67
C THR A 186 12.32 -12.57 17.23
N ALA A 187 11.98 -11.73 16.24
CA ALA A 187 12.32 -12.00 14.84
C ALA A 187 13.85 -12.03 14.60
N ALA A 188 14.59 -11.12 15.22
CA ALA A 188 16.04 -11.03 15.05
C ALA A 188 16.79 -12.19 15.71
N THR A 189 16.40 -12.58 16.94
CA THR A 189 17.00 -13.73 17.64
C THR A 189 16.74 -15.01 16.88
N PHE A 190 15.54 -15.21 16.32
CA PHE A 190 15.25 -16.37 15.47
C PHE A 190 16.19 -16.44 14.26
N GLY A 191 16.40 -15.34 13.55
CA GLY A 191 17.33 -15.28 12.40
C GLY A 191 18.77 -15.64 12.78
N GLN A 192 19.24 -15.20 13.95
CA GLN A 192 20.58 -15.53 14.43
C GLN A 192 20.72 -17.00 14.83
N VAL A 193 19.72 -17.55 15.52
CA VAL A 193 19.71 -18.96 15.95
C VAL A 193 19.63 -19.89 14.75
N TYR A 194 18.92 -19.50 13.69
CA TYR A 194 18.82 -20.27 12.46
C TYR A 194 20.20 -20.52 11.81
N ARG A 195 21.21 -19.64 12.04
CA ARG A 195 22.59 -19.86 11.59
C ARG A 195 23.24 -21.13 12.16
N LEU A 196 22.73 -21.66 13.28
CA LEU A 196 23.16 -22.95 13.83
C LEU A 196 22.88 -24.09 12.84
N VAL A 197 21.74 -24.04 12.14
CA VAL A 197 21.36 -25.05 11.14
C VAL A 197 22.38 -25.08 10.00
N ASP A 198 22.70 -23.92 9.44
CA ASP A 198 23.70 -23.82 8.36
C ASP A 198 25.08 -24.28 8.84
N CYS A 199 25.47 -23.91 10.06
CA CYS A 199 26.73 -24.36 10.65
C CYS A 199 26.81 -25.87 10.82
N VAL A 200 25.73 -26.55 11.24
CA VAL A 200 25.71 -28.01 11.39
C VAL A 200 25.82 -28.73 10.04
N LEU A 201 25.21 -28.17 9.00
CA LEU A 201 25.29 -28.73 7.64
C LEU A 201 26.68 -28.59 7.02
N ASP A 202 27.45 -27.60 7.46
CA ASP A 202 28.81 -27.32 6.98
C ASP A 202 29.92 -28.11 7.73
N ILE A 203 29.59 -28.92 8.73
CA ILE A 203 30.58 -29.69 9.50
C ILE A 203 31.19 -30.82 8.65
N GLU A 204 32.53 -30.92 8.65
CA GLU A 204 33.29 -32.00 8.00
C GLU A 204 33.89 -33.00 9.03
N PRO A 205 33.97 -34.31 8.73
CA PRO A 205 33.61 -34.97 7.46
C PRO A 205 32.09 -35.10 7.25
N ARG A 206 31.64 -34.83 6.00
CA ARG A 206 30.23 -34.98 5.62
C ARG A 206 29.80 -36.44 5.70
N ASN A 207 28.73 -36.70 6.44
CA ASN A 207 28.19 -38.04 6.66
C ASN A 207 27.85 -38.73 5.33
N ALA A 208 28.54 -39.83 5.00
CA ALA A 208 28.32 -40.61 3.77
C ALA A 208 26.91 -41.23 3.63
N ALA A 209 26.09 -41.19 4.70
CA ALA A 209 24.77 -41.83 4.78
C ALA A 209 23.58 -40.86 4.80
N GLY A 210 23.80 -39.53 4.77
CA GLY A 210 22.71 -38.54 4.72
C GLY A 210 21.76 -38.52 5.94
N LEU A 211 22.16 -39.11 7.07
CA LEU A 211 21.33 -39.26 8.28
C LEU A 211 21.05 -37.93 9.03
N VAL A 212 21.95 -36.94 8.88
CA VAL A 212 21.74 -35.58 9.37
C VAL A 212 21.11 -34.79 8.23
N THR A 213 19.79 -34.66 8.27
CA THR A 213 19.03 -33.86 7.31
C THR A 213 18.81 -32.45 7.84
N LYS A 214 18.67 -31.49 6.93
CA LYS A 214 18.33 -30.09 7.27
C LYS A 214 17.06 -30.01 8.12
N GLU A 215 16.02 -30.76 7.74
CA GLU A 215 14.73 -30.81 8.44
C GLU A 215 14.87 -31.19 9.93
N ARG A 216 15.76 -32.15 10.25
CA ARG A 216 15.98 -32.58 11.65
C ARG A 216 16.70 -31.52 12.48
N ALA A 217 17.60 -30.75 11.87
CA ALA A 217 18.27 -29.64 12.55
C ALA A 217 17.33 -28.44 12.72
N GLU A 218 16.47 -28.17 11.73
CA GLU A 218 15.43 -27.15 11.82
C GLU A 218 14.40 -27.47 12.91
N ASP A 219 13.95 -28.72 13.05
CA ASP A 219 13.02 -29.15 14.11
C ASP A 219 13.53 -28.79 15.52
N ILE A 220 14.84 -28.95 15.75
CA ILE A 220 15.47 -28.60 17.03
C ILE A 220 15.39 -27.09 17.29
N VAL A 221 15.68 -26.26 16.28
CA VAL A 221 15.60 -24.80 16.42
C VAL A 221 14.15 -24.36 16.60
N PHE A 222 13.20 -24.94 15.88
CA PHE A 222 11.78 -24.61 16.01
C PHE A 222 11.25 -24.89 17.41
N ARG A 223 11.61 -26.02 18.03
CA ARG A 223 11.19 -26.37 19.41
C ARG A 223 11.60 -25.34 20.46
N VAL A 224 12.71 -24.62 20.27
CA VAL A 224 13.13 -23.54 21.19
C VAL A 224 12.13 -22.37 21.16
N PHE A 225 11.52 -22.11 19.99
CA PHE A 225 10.62 -20.98 19.77
C PHE A 225 9.13 -21.35 19.82
N GLU A 226 8.76 -22.64 19.80
CA GLU A 226 7.37 -23.10 19.98
C GLU A 226 6.66 -22.46 21.19
N PRO A 227 7.23 -22.41 22.42
CA PRO A 227 6.52 -21.83 23.55
C PRO A 227 6.33 -20.31 23.46
N LEU A 228 7.09 -19.62 22.60
CA LEU A 228 7.05 -18.17 22.42
C LEU A 228 6.14 -17.74 21.26
N MET A 229 5.78 -18.68 20.37
CA MET A 229 5.12 -18.38 19.11
C MET A 229 3.71 -17.85 19.30
N ASP A 230 2.93 -18.44 20.21
CA ASP A 230 1.55 -18.03 20.44
C ASP A 230 1.47 -16.60 20.99
N ASP A 231 2.34 -16.26 21.95
CA ASP A 231 2.43 -14.92 22.51
C ASP A 231 2.92 -13.92 21.45
N TYR A 232 3.96 -14.26 20.68
CA TYR A 232 4.48 -13.41 19.61
C TYR A 232 3.42 -13.08 18.54
N LEU A 233 2.70 -14.08 18.03
CA LEU A 233 1.71 -13.86 16.97
C LEU A 233 0.52 -13.04 17.46
N ALA A 234 0.08 -13.26 18.71
CA ALA A 234 -0.97 -12.46 19.33
C ALA A 234 -0.55 -11.00 19.52
N GLU A 235 0.63 -10.77 20.11
CA GLU A 235 1.16 -9.42 20.32
C GLU A 235 1.44 -8.68 19.01
N GLU A 236 1.90 -9.37 17.96
CA GLU A 236 2.13 -8.78 16.63
C GLU A 236 0.79 -8.33 16.00
N GLY A 237 -0.27 -9.12 16.14
CA GLY A 237 -1.62 -8.78 15.66
C GLY A 237 -2.26 -7.61 16.41
N GLU A 238 -2.06 -7.53 17.73
CA GLU A 238 -2.53 -6.39 18.54
C GLU A 238 -1.71 -5.12 18.23
N TRP A 239 -0.39 -5.25 18.13
CA TRP A 239 0.51 -4.14 17.84
C TRP A 239 0.23 -3.50 16.48
N ILE A 240 0.05 -4.29 15.42
CA ILE A 240 -0.23 -3.70 14.10
C ILE A 240 -1.55 -2.95 14.10
N ARG A 241 -2.57 -3.45 14.81
CA ARG A 241 -3.84 -2.74 14.97
C ARG A 241 -3.62 -1.39 15.64
N GLU A 242 -2.91 -1.35 16.77
CA GLU A 242 -2.61 -0.11 17.49
C GLU A 242 -1.83 0.89 16.62
N VAL A 243 -0.84 0.42 15.85
CA VAL A 243 -0.05 1.28 14.96
C VAL A 243 -0.91 1.85 13.85
N LEU A 244 -1.67 1.01 13.14
CA LEU A 244 -2.52 1.46 12.03
C LEU A 244 -3.60 2.43 12.52
N GLU A 245 -4.22 2.13 13.66
CA GLU A 245 -5.21 2.99 14.28
C GLU A 245 -4.59 4.32 14.76
N GLY A 246 -3.41 4.26 15.38
CA GLY A 246 -2.69 5.45 15.86
C GLY A 246 -2.26 6.38 14.73
N VAL A 247 -1.87 5.85 13.57
CA VAL A 247 -1.55 6.63 12.35
C VAL A 247 -2.80 7.38 11.85
N CYS A 248 -3.96 6.72 11.83
CA CYS A 248 -5.24 7.35 11.49
C CYS A 248 -5.68 8.40 12.51
N ASP A 249 -5.52 8.12 13.80
CA ASP A 249 -5.89 9.05 14.87
C ASP A 249 -4.97 10.29 14.88
N GLU A 250 -3.67 10.13 14.57
CA GLU A 250 -2.75 11.25 14.39
C GLU A 250 -3.14 12.12 13.20
N TRP A 251 -3.57 11.50 12.09
CA TRP A 251 -4.11 12.20 10.94
C TRP A 251 -5.35 13.02 11.31
N ASP A 252 -6.32 12.43 12.01
CA ASP A 252 -7.51 13.13 12.48
C ASP A 252 -7.20 14.25 13.49
N ARG A 253 -6.14 14.10 14.30
CA ARG A 253 -5.69 15.10 15.29
C ARG A 253 -4.92 16.27 14.67
N LYS A 254 -4.25 16.08 13.53
CA LYS A 254 -3.52 17.17 12.84
C LYS A 254 -4.50 18.31 12.51
N PRO A 255 -4.33 19.52 13.07
CA PRO A 255 -5.27 20.60 12.85
C PRO A 255 -5.28 20.92 11.35
N HIS A 256 -6.48 21.03 10.78
CA HIS A 256 -6.67 21.19 9.34
C HIS A 256 -6.09 22.50 8.75
N GLN A 257 -5.40 23.29 9.57
CA GLN A 257 -4.67 24.52 9.21
C GLN A 257 -3.19 24.25 8.87
N THR A 258 -2.52 23.25 9.44
CA THR A 258 -1.10 22.96 9.14
C THR A 258 -0.89 22.17 7.86
N ALA A 259 -1.87 21.37 7.42
CA ALA A 259 -1.74 20.71 6.11
C ALA A 259 -2.00 21.66 4.94
N SER A 260 -2.62 22.83 5.17
CA SER A 260 -2.71 23.90 4.15
C SER A 260 -1.32 24.43 3.75
N ALA A 261 -0.33 24.39 4.64
CA ALA A 261 1.06 24.77 4.32
C ALA A 261 1.81 23.71 3.49
N LEU A 262 1.45 22.42 3.61
CA LEU A 262 2.01 21.31 2.82
C LEU A 262 1.25 21.10 1.50
N ALA A 263 -0.05 21.40 1.46
CA ALA A 263 -0.86 21.36 0.24
C ALA A 263 -0.51 22.50 -0.75
N LEU A 264 0.11 23.59 -0.26
CA LEU A 264 0.63 24.68 -1.09
C LEU A 264 1.87 24.31 -1.91
N SER A 265 2.54 23.19 -1.61
CA SER A 265 3.72 22.72 -2.37
C SER A 265 3.43 21.69 -3.46
N ASP A 266 2.22 21.13 -3.53
CA ASP A 266 1.85 20.19 -4.58
C ASP A 266 1.01 20.87 -5.66
N PRO A 267 1.36 20.73 -6.95
CA PRO A 267 0.47 21.16 -8.01
C PRO A 267 -0.81 20.34 -7.87
N THR A 268 -1.92 21.03 -7.65
CA THR A 268 -3.27 20.47 -7.50
C THR A 268 -3.43 19.30 -8.47
N PHE A 269 -3.83 18.12 -8.00
CA PHE A 269 -3.96 16.92 -8.82
C PHE A 269 -4.83 17.17 -10.07
N LEU A 270 -5.80 18.10 -9.98
CA LEU A 270 -6.62 18.63 -11.07
C LEU A 270 -5.99 19.75 -11.92
N ALA A 271 -4.97 20.45 -11.43
CA ALA A 271 -4.20 21.43 -12.21
C ALA A 271 -3.13 20.77 -13.10
N SER A 272 -2.78 19.51 -12.81
CA SER A 272 -1.94 18.73 -13.71
C SER A 272 -2.72 18.43 -15.01
N HIS A 273 -2.15 18.80 -16.16
CA HIS A 273 -2.78 18.63 -17.49
C HIS A 273 -3.02 17.14 -17.87
N ASN A 274 -2.69 16.17 -16.99
CA ASN A 274 -2.92 14.75 -17.19
C ASN A 274 -2.96 13.95 -15.86
N PRO A 275 -4.11 13.86 -15.17
CA PRO A 275 -4.23 13.11 -13.90
C PRO A 275 -3.86 11.63 -14.04
N ALA A 276 -4.09 11.02 -15.20
CA ALA A 276 -3.70 9.63 -15.47
C ALA A 276 -2.17 9.43 -15.48
N GLN A 277 -1.38 10.46 -15.82
CA GLN A 277 0.08 10.40 -15.71
C GLN A 277 0.55 10.53 -14.26
N VAL A 278 -0.08 11.39 -13.46
CA VAL A 278 0.22 11.51 -12.02
C VAL A 278 -0.04 10.18 -11.32
N LYS A 279 -1.19 9.54 -11.56
CA LYS A 279 -1.49 8.19 -11.05
C LYS A 279 -0.40 7.18 -11.40
N LYS A 280 0.00 7.11 -12.67
CA LYS A 280 1.08 6.21 -13.12
C LYS A 280 2.41 6.49 -12.45
N ASN A 281 2.75 7.77 -12.24
CA ASN A 281 4.00 8.16 -11.59
C ASN A 281 4.01 7.79 -10.10
N VAL A 282 2.89 8.05 -9.40
CA VAL A 282 2.69 7.65 -7.99
C VAL A 282 2.81 6.14 -7.85
N LEU A 283 2.10 5.37 -8.68
CA LEU A 283 2.16 3.91 -8.64
C LEU A 283 3.54 3.37 -9.00
N ALA A 284 4.24 3.97 -9.96
CA ALA A 284 5.61 3.57 -10.29
C ALA A 284 6.59 3.88 -9.15
N GLY A 285 6.45 5.03 -8.48
CA GLY A 285 7.21 5.41 -7.30
C GLY A 285 6.94 4.45 -6.14
N PHE A 286 5.66 4.21 -5.83
CA PHE A 286 5.22 3.25 -4.83
C PHE A 286 5.74 1.83 -5.12
N THR A 287 5.61 1.38 -6.37
CA THR A 287 6.10 0.08 -6.81
C THR A 287 7.60 -0.06 -6.56
N LYS A 288 8.39 1.00 -6.79
CA LYS A 288 9.83 1.00 -6.49
C LYS A 288 10.09 0.95 -4.99
N VAL A 289 9.36 1.71 -4.18
CA VAL A 289 9.48 1.67 -2.71
C VAL A 289 9.15 0.28 -2.17
N LEU A 290 8.10 -0.35 -2.70
CA LEU A 290 7.75 -1.74 -2.39
C LEU A 290 8.80 -2.78 -2.84
N LEU A 291 9.68 -2.45 -3.78
CA LEU A 291 10.77 -3.34 -4.21
C LEU A 291 12.06 -3.12 -3.42
N LEU A 292 12.14 -2.08 -2.59
CA LEU A 292 13.28 -1.89 -1.70
C LEU A 292 13.29 -3.00 -0.64
N PRO A 293 14.44 -3.63 -0.38
CA PRO A 293 14.53 -4.67 0.64
C PRO A 293 14.23 -4.08 2.02
N VAL A 294 13.31 -4.71 2.77
CA VAL A 294 13.06 -4.37 4.17
C VAL A 294 14.16 -4.99 5.01
N THR A 295 14.95 -4.18 5.70
CA THR A 295 15.98 -4.65 6.62
C THR A 295 15.36 -4.95 7.97
N ILE A 296 15.10 -6.24 8.23
CA ILE A 296 14.56 -6.73 9.51
C ILE A 296 15.61 -6.62 10.64
N ILE A 297 16.90 -6.64 10.29
CA ILE A 297 18.01 -6.44 11.23
C ILE A 297 18.84 -5.23 10.79
N PRO A 298 18.98 -4.18 11.63
CA PRO A 298 19.96 -3.13 11.39
C PRO A 298 21.37 -3.72 11.58
N LYS A 299 22.14 -3.82 10.49
CA LYS A 299 23.56 -4.20 10.59
C LYS A 299 24.33 -3.07 11.26
N THR A 300 25.05 -3.42 12.32
CA THR A 300 26.01 -2.57 13.03
C THR A 300 27.26 -2.34 12.17
N ALA A 301 27.12 -1.46 11.19
CA ALA A 301 28.25 -0.86 10.49
C ALA A 301 27.94 0.60 10.17
N MET A 302 28.25 1.48 11.12
CA MET A 302 28.58 2.89 10.86
C MET A 302 27.50 3.74 10.14
N PHE A 303 26.21 3.41 10.29
CA PHE A 303 25.12 4.31 9.93
C PHE A 303 24.70 5.13 11.15
N GLY A 304 24.94 6.43 11.07
CA GLY A 304 24.54 7.37 12.10
C GLY A 304 23.01 7.45 12.23
N VAL A 305 22.55 7.22 13.46
CA VAL A 305 21.49 7.95 14.20
C VAL A 305 20.06 8.04 13.63
N ASN A 306 19.75 7.72 12.37
CA ASN A 306 18.38 7.94 11.84
C ASN A 306 17.59 6.69 11.44
N ALA A 307 18.07 5.48 11.71
CA ALA A 307 17.46 4.26 11.14
C ALA A 307 16.56 3.44 12.09
N ILE A 308 16.47 3.76 13.38
CA ILE A 308 15.97 2.77 14.37
C ILE A 308 14.64 3.15 15.05
N THR A 309 14.13 4.37 14.95
CA THR A 309 12.89 4.75 15.66
C THR A 309 11.81 5.42 14.84
N TYR A 310 12.03 5.65 13.54
CA TYR A 310 11.00 6.19 12.65
C TYR A 310 11.12 5.62 11.24
N GLY A 311 10.73 4.34 11.07
CA GLY A 311 10.66 3.68 9.76
C GLY A 311 9.68 4.34 8.77
N GLY A 312 8.79 5.22 9.25
CA GLY A 312 7.83 5.94 8.42
C GLY A 312 8.30 7.31 7.90
N THR A 313 9.19 8.03 8.57
CA THR A 313 9.46 9.45 8.23
C THR A 313 10.60 9.66 7.23
N ALA A 314 11.59 8.77 7.18
CA ALA A 314 12.72 8.91 6.25
C ALA A 314 12.34 8.65 4.77
N VAL A 315 11.29 7.85 4.52
CA VAL A 315 10.76 7.60 3.17
C VAL A 315 9.91 8.78 2.67
N ILE A 316 9.32 9.55 3.59
CA ILE A 316 8.50 10.73 3.30
C ILE A 316 9.38 11.86 2.76
N ASP A 317 10.55 12.10 3.36
CA ASP A 317 11.51 13.09 2.85
C ASP A 317 12.08 12.71 1.46
N THR A 318 12.19 11.42 1.15
CA THR A 318 12.60 10.95 -0.18
C THR A 318 11.51 11.13 -1.23
N PHE A 319 10.22 11.03 -0.86
CA PHE A 319 9.10 11.28 -1.78
C PHE A 319 8.88 12.78 -2.02
N ALA A 320 8.99 13.63 -1.00
CA ALA A 320 8.94 15.09 -1.11
C ALA A 320 10.05 15.64 -2.02
N HIS A 321 11.24 15.03 -1.98
CA HIS A 321 12.38 15.39 -2.82
C HIS A 321 12.27 14.84 -4.27
N LEU A 322 11.53 13.73 -4.48
CA LEU A 322 11.29 13.18 -5.82
C LEU A 322 10.22 13.98 -6.58
N GLY A 323 9.20 14.49 -5.87
CA GLY A 323 8.19 15.41 -6.42
C GLY A 323 8.79 16.73 -6.91
N THR A 324 9.76 17.29 -6.18
CA THR A 324 10.49 18.51 -6.58
C THR A 324 11.43 18.27 -7.76
N GLN A 325 12.07 17.09 -7.87
CA GLN A 325 12.89 16.75 -9.06
C GLN A 325 12.06 16.47 -10.33
N LEU A 326 10.84 15.93 -10.19
CA LEU A 326 9.95 15.67 -11.33
C LEU A 326 9.23 16.95 -11.81
N SER A 327 9.00 17.93 -10.93
CA SER A 327 8.46 19.26 -11.27
C SER A 327 9.45 20.13 -12.07
N GLY A 328 10.76 19.96 -11.85
CA GLY A 328 11.82 20.71 -12.55
C GLY A 328 12.05 20.34 -14.03
N ALA A 329 11.38 19.32 -14.57
CA ALA A 329 11.60 18.83 -15.93
C ALA A 329 10.56 19.29 -16.96
N ALA A 330 9.61 20.16 -16.59
CA ALA A 330 8.55 20.68 -17.46
C ALA A 330 8.57 22.22 -17.56
N GLY A 331 9.71 22.79 -17.96
CA GLY A 331 9.84 24.24 -18.11
C GLY A 331 11.04 24.65 -18.96
N GLY A 332 10.99 24.38 -20.27
CA GLY A 332 12.07 24.77 -21.16
C GLY A 332 11.76 24.55 -22.63
N GLY A 333 10.83 25.32 -23.19
CA GLY A 333 10.53 25.25 -24.62
C GLY A 333 9.79 26.47 -25.14
N SER A 334 10.54 27.47 -25.65
CA SER A 334 10.29 28.18 -26.91
C SER A 334 11.00 29.54 -26.96
N GLY A 335 11.76 29.78 -28.05
CA GLY A 335 11.95 31.13 -28.60
C GLY A 335 13.33 31.48 -29.16
N GLY A 336 13.47 31.48 -30.50
CA GLY A 336 14.28 32.49 -31.21
C GLY A 336 15.44 31.96 -32.07
N GLY A 337 15.29 32.04 -33.40
CA GLY A 337 16.27 31.53 -34.37
C GLY A 337 17.43 32.47 -34.72
N GLY A 338 18.34 32.00 -35.59
CA GLY A 338 19.27 32.86 -36.32
C GLY A 338 20.64 32.26 -36.71
N GLY A 339 20.71 31.63 -37.89
CA GLY A 339 21.79 31.80 -38.89
C GLY A 339 23.23 31.29 -38.66
N GLY A 340 23.71 30.43 -39.58
CA GLY A 340 25.03 30.62 -40.22
C GLY A 340 26.09 29.51 -40.10
N GLY A 341 26.19 28.66 -41.13
CA GLY A 341 27.43 28.48 -41.94
C GLY A 341 28.56 27.52 -41.51
N GLY A 342 28.73 26.43 -42.29
CA GLY A 342 30.01 25.74 -42.63
C GLY A 342 30.61 24.84 -41.54
N GLY A 343 31.05 23.59 -41.75
CA GLY A 343 31.51 22.85 -42.93
C GLY A 343 32.76 22.07 -42.49
N GLY A 344 32.79 20.73 -42.57
CA GLY A 344 33.99 19.97 -42.21
C GLY A 344 33.79 18.46 -42.06
N SER A 345 34.16 17.73 -43.11
CA SER A 345 34.16 16.27 -43.28
C SER A 345 35.19 15.54 -42.40
N GLY A 346 34.93 14.28 -42.05
CA GLY A 346 35.90 13.40 -41.39
C GLY A 346 35.40 11.99 -41.06
N SER A 347 35.02 11.21 -42.07
CA SER A 347 34.79 9.77 -41.98
C SER A 347 36.08 9.00 -41.67
N ARG A 348 36.02 8.02 -40.75
CA ARG A 348 36.67 6.70 -40.85
C ARG A 348 36.29 5.76 -39.69
N THR A 349 35.63 4.65 -40.01
CA THR A 349 35.56 3.39 -39.23
C THR A 349 36.78 2.52 -39.55
N PRO A 350 37.11 1.42 -38.82
CA PRO A 350 36.36 0.13 -38.80
C PRO A 350 36.20 -0.47 -37.37
N SER A 351 35.07 -1.07 -36.98
CA SER A 351 34.57 -2.45 -37.20
C SER A 351 35.31 -3.61 -36.49
N ALA A 352 34.54 -4.32 -35.66
CA ALA A 352 34.41 -5.78 -35.50
C ALA A 352 34.95 -6.46 -34.22
N ALA A 353 34.03 -6.97 -33.39
CA ALA A 353 33.89 -8.42 -33.13
C ALA A 353 32.64 -8.70 -32.26
N THR A 354 31.54 -9.09 -32.92
CA THR A 354 30.38 -9.75 -32.32
C THR A 354 30.57 -11.26 -32.40
N ARG A 355 30.39 -11.99 -31.30
CA ARG A 355 30.03 -13.41 -31.33
C ARG A 355 28.66 -13.60 -30.70
N THR A 356 27.73 -13.94 -31.57
CA THR A 356 26.40 -14.48 -31.29
C THR A 356 26.52 -15.92 -30.81
N VAL A 357 25.80 -16.27 -29.74
CA VAL A 357 25.26 -17.63 -29.57
C VAL A 357 23.80 -17.48 -29.15
N SER A 358 22.92 -18.01 -29.99
CA SER A 358 21.48 -18.14 -29.77
C SER A 358 21.21 -19.41 -28.97
N ALA A 359 20.32 -19.35 -27.97
CA ALA A 359 19.65 -20.54 -27.46
C ALA A 359 18.25 -20.18 -26.90
N THR A 360 17.27 -20.90 -27.43
CA THR A 360 15.84 -20.90 -27.15
C THR A 360 15.46 -21.52 -25.80
N ALA A 361 14.35 -21.02 -25.26
CA ALA A 361 13.32 -21.68 -24.44
C ALA A 361 13.67 -22.20 -23.03
N THR A 362 13.02 -21.65 -22.00
CA THR A 362 11.86 -22.26 -21.28
C THR A 362 11.58 -21.51 -19.98
N ALA A 363 10.30 -21.35 -19.67
CA ALA A 363 9.82 -20.78 -18.42
C ALA A 363 10.07 -21.75 -17.26
N ALA A 364 10.76 -21.28 -16.22
CA ALA A 364 10.76 -21.89 -14.90
C ALA A 364 10.88 -20.76 -13.86
N ALA A 365 9.88 -20.69 -12.98
CA ALA A 365 9.83 -19.77 -11.86
C ALA A 365 11.04 -20.04 -10.93
N ALA A 366 11.91 -19.04 -10.78
CA ALA A 366 12.97 -19.04 -9.79
C ALA A 366 12.43 -18.32 -8.55
N GLY A 367 12.12 -19.08 -7.50
CA GLY A 367 11.84 -18.54 -6.18
C GLY A 367 13.07 -17.82 -5.64
N GLU A 368 12.87 -16.57 -5.22
CA GLU A 368 13.89 -15.77 -4.56
C GLU A 368 14.35 -16.49 -3.28
N SER A 369 15.63 -16.84 -3.25
CA SER A 369 16.25 -17.49 -2.09
C SER A 369 16.42 -16.46 -0.96
N SER A 370 15.81 -16.73 0.20
CA SER A 370 15.94 -15.91 1.41
C SER A 370 17.38 -15.78 1.95
N ALA A 371 18.35 -16.46 1.33
CA ALA A 371 19.76 -16.37 1.69
C ALA A 371 20.37 -15.00 1.35
N ALA A 372 19.84 -14.27 0.36
CA ALA A 372 20.35 -12.95 -0.01
C ALA A 372 20.13 -11.87 1.08
N ALA A 373 19.21 -12.11 2.02
CA ALA A 373 18.98 -11.23 3.17
C ALA A 373 20.06 -11.38 4.26
N TRP A 374 20.93 -12.41 4.18
CA TRP A 374 21.78 -12.83 5.31
C TRP A 374 23.24 -13.13 4.94
N GLY A 375 23.86 -12.34 4.05
CA GLY A 375 25.33 -12.22 4.01
C GLY A 375 25.99 -12.40 2.63
N GLY A 376 26.73 -11.37 2.21
CA GLY A 376 27.69 -11.38 1.10
C GLY A 376 28.53 -10.08 1.14
N GLU A 377 29.85 -10.18 0.92
CA GLU A 377 30.87 -9.13 1.14
C GLU A 377 30.67 -7.83 0.34
N ALA A 378 31.06 -6.69 0.94
CA ALA A 378 30.85 -5.33 0.42
C ALA A 378 32.03 -4.81 -0.43
N ALA A 379 31.71 -4.14 -1.55
CA ALA A 379 32.59 -3.20 -2.24
C ALA A 379 32.08 -1.75 -1.99
N SER A 380 33.01 -0.83 -1.68
CA SER A 380 32.74 0.51 -1.15
C SER A 380 32.14 1.51 -2.16
N ALA A 381 31.14 2.28 -1.73
CA ALA A 381 30.55 3.42 -2.46
C ALA A 381 30.64 4.73 -1.61
N PRO A 382 30.58 5.93 -2.22
CA PRO A 382 30.98 7.20 -1.59
C PRO A 382 29.91 7.77 -0.65
N ARG A 383 30.33 8.63 0.30
CA ARG A 383 29.49 9.19 1.37
C ARG A 383 28.95 10.59 1.02
N LEU A 384 27.67 10.81 1.34
CA LEU A 384 26.96 12.11 1.26
C LEU A 384 26.55 12.54 2.69
N SER A 385 26.63 13.84 3.00
CA SER A 385 26.18 14.40 4.28
C SER A 385 25.32 15.64 4.09
N VAL A 386 24.28 15.79 4.92
CA VAL A 386 23.31 16.90 4.93
C VAL A 386 23.26 17.51 6.33
N ASP A 387 23.17 18.84 6.42
CA ASP A 387 23.00 19.56 7.69
C ASP A 387 21.57 20.10 7.89
N ALA A 388 21.32 20.67 9.08
CA ALA A 388 19.99 21.02 9.61
C ALA A 388 19.20 22.10 8.84
N SER A 389 19.69 22.53 7.67
CA SER A 389 18.99 23.47 6.78
C SER A 389 18.66 22.88 5.40
N GLY A 390 18.99 21.61 5.16
CA GLY A 390 18.63 20.90 3.92
C GLY A 390 19.48 21.24 2.69
N VAL A 391 20.69 21.76 2.83
CA VAL A 391 21.60 21.98 1.69
C VAL A 391 22.60 20.82 1.57
N ILE A 392 22.64 20.18 0.41
CA ILE A 392 23.57 19.08 0.09
C ILE A 392 24.86 19.67 -0.48
N SER A 393 26.02 19.35 0.11
CA SER A 393 27.33 19.63 -0.49
C SER A 393 28.13 18.34 -0.70
N VAL A 394 28.73 18.22 -1.87
CA VAL A 394 29.64 17.11 -2.23
C VAL A 394 31.06 17.61 -1.97
N SER A 395 31.75 17.06 -0.97
CA SER A 395 33.15 17.36 -0.72
C SER A 395 34.04 16.24 -1.25
N ASP A 396 34.89 16.58 -2.21
CA ASP A 396 35.96 15.71 -2.71
C ASP A 396 37.20 15.94 -1.85
N GLY A 397 37.75 14.86 -1.28
CA GLY A 397 38.81 14.95 -0.28
C GLY A 397 40.17 15.35 -0.87
N SER A 398 40.68 16.52 -0.49
CA SER A 398 42.11 16.87 -0.60
C SER A 398 42.51 17.76 0.58
N THR A 399 43.44 17.27 1.39
CA THR A 399 44.07 17.92 2.53
C THR A 399 44.90 19.15 2.13
N THR A 400 44.84 20.24 2.91
CA THR A 400 46.00 21.07 3.32
C THR A 400 45.59 22.10 4.40
N THR A 401 46.60 22.62 5.09
CA THR A 401 46.67 23.26 6.40
C THR A 401 46.33 24.76 6.48
N ALA A 402 45.85 25.16 7.66
CA ALA A 402 46.14 26.39 8.44
C ALA A 402 45.42 27.75 8.19
N ALA A 403 44.96 28.29 9.33
CA ALA A 403 44.98 29.69 9.81
C ALA A 403 43.89 30.72 9.44
N ALA A 404 43.18 31.13 10.51
CA ALA A 404 42.87 32.50 10.99
C ALA A 404 42.15 33.53 10.09
N GLY A 405 41.15 34.22 10.68
CA GLY A 405 40.81 35.59 10.30
C GLY A 405 39.34 35.97 10.46
N ALA A 406 39.05 36.83 11.44
CA ALA A 406 37.79 37.53 11.62
C ALA A 406 37.55 38.60 10.53
N ALA A 407 36.28 38.93 10.23
CA ALA A 407 35.79 40.32 10.23
C ALA A 407 34.34 40.42 9.69
N SER A 408 33.63 41.35 10.34
CA SER A 408 32.30 41.91 10.11
C SER A 408 32.20 42.85 8.90
N SER A 409 30.96 43.33 8.67
CA SER A 409 30.52 44.56 7.97
C SER A 409 30.08 44.39 6.50
N SER A 410 29.12 45.12 5.94
CA SER A 410 27.86 45.80 6.34
C SER A 410 27.41 46.59 5.10
N SER A 411 26.19 47.16 5.15
CA SER A 411 25.66 48.25 4.31
C SER A 411 25.09 47.81 2.95
N SER A 412 23.97 48.28 2.41
CA SER A 412 22.78 49.07 2.78
C SER A 412 22.43 49.87 1.53
N SER A 413 21.19 49.79 1.03
CA SER A 413 20.52 50.94 0.41
C SER A 413 19.08 50.57 0.07
N LEU A 414 18.19 51.40 0.60
CA LEU A 414 16.74 51.42 0.44
C LEU A 414 16.36 52.07 -0.89
N GLU A 415 15.30 51.60 -1.53
CA GLU A 415 14.35 52.47 -2.24
C GLU A 415 12.93 51.85 -2.26
N ALA A 416 11.96 52.72 -1.98
CA ALA A 416 10.52 52.54 -1.75
C ALA A 416 9.75 52.34 -3.09
N ALA A 417 8.50 51.87 -3.19
CA ALA A 417 7.46 51.37 -2.29
C ALA A 417 6.41 50.66 -3.18
N ALA A 418 5.87 49.54 -2.73
CA ALA A 418 4.52 49.07 -3.04
C ALA A 418 4.04 48.25 -1.85
N GLU A 419 2.93 48.67 -1.24
CA GLU A 419 2.35 48.03 -0.06
C GLU A 419 2.07 46.53 -0.31
N PRO A 420 2.39 45.63 0.64
CA PRO A 420 1.95 44.25 0.54
C PRO A 420 0.45 44.21 0.85
N SER A 421 -0.36 43.87 -0.15
CA SER A 421 -1.75 43.47 0.07
C SER A 421 -1.79 42.40 1.15
N ALA A 422 -2.61 42.63 2.18
CA ALA A 422 -2.83 41.74 3.32
C ALA A 422 -2.97 40.25 2.90
N PRO A 423 -2.52 39.29 3.73
CA PRO A 423 -2.67 37.88 3.42
C PRO A 423 -4.16 37.57 3.30
N ARG A 424 -4.59 37.19 2.10
CA ARG A 424 -5.95 36.71 1.83
C ARG A 424 -6.15 35.50 2.75
N ALA A 425 -7.15 35.55 3.63
CA ALA A 425 -7.46 34.44 4.51
C ALA A 425 -7.62 33.16 3.67
N PRO A 426 -7.00 32.03 4.05
CA PRO A 426 -7.12 30.79 3.28
C PRO A 426 -8.60 30.43 3.16
N GLY A 427 -9.04 30.18 1.93
CA GLY A 427 -10.42 29.88 1.64
C GLY A 427 -10.84 28.64 2.42
N ARG A 428 -12.07 28.62 2.94
CA ARG A 428 -12.66 27.46 3.62
C ARG A 428 -12.64 26.18 2.77
N PHE A 429 -12.34 26.31 1.47
CA PHE A 429 -12.27 25.31 0.42
C PHE A 429 -10.88 24.67 0.22
N ASP A 430 -9.80 25.28 0.72
CA ASP A 430 -8.48 24.60 0.83
C ASP A 430 -8.52 23.49 1.91
N ARG A 431 -9.64 23.38 2.66
CA ARG A 431 -9.82 22.44 3.77
C ARG A 431 -10.23 21.03 3.38
N LEU A 432 -10.49 20.69 2.11
CA LEU A 432 -10.93 19.34 1.73
C LEU A 432 -9.88 18.49 1.01
N GLN A 433 -8.76 19.08 0.58
CA GLN A 433 -7.51 18.36 0.31
C GLN A 433 -6.95 17.65 1.57
N LEU A 434 -7.61 17.87 2.72
CA LEU A 434 -7.33 17.32 4.04
C LEU A 434 -8.24 16.16 4.47
N LEU A 435 -9.24 15.75 3.67
CA LEU A 435 -10.13 14.68 4.12
C LEU A 435 -9.51 13.30 3.90
N LEU A 436 -8.72 13.12 2.84
CA LEU A 436 -8.08 11.87 2.48
C LEU A 436 -6.64 12.14 2.04
N SER A 437 -5.71 11.46 2.70
CA SER A 437 -4.27 11.61 2.43
C SER A 437 -3.71 10.34 1.83
N LEU A 438 -3.01 10.52 0.71
CA LEU A 438 -2.22 9.47 0.07
C LEU A 438 -1.05 9.03 0.96
N ASP A 439 -0.41 9.98 1.65
CA ASP A 439 0.73 9.72 2.53
C ASP A 439 0.33 8.85 3.72
N THR A 440 -0.84 9.11 4.31
CA THR A 440 -1.38 8.28 5.39
C THR A 440 -1.63 6.86 4.89
N ALA A 441 -2.23 6.69 3.71
CA ALA A 441 -2.44 5.37 3.12
C ALA A 441 -1.11 4.64 2.86
N LEU A 442 -0.08 5.36 2.41
CA LEU A 442 1.26 4.82 2.17
C LEU A 442 1.94 4.41 3.49
N GLN A 443 1.80 5.22 4.55
CA GLN A 443 2.30 4.88 5.89
C GLN A 443 1.62 3.63 6.46
N LEU A 444 0.30 3.48 6.29
CA LEU A 444 -0.44 2.28 6.70
C LEU A 444 0.07 1.04 5.96
N LEU A 445 0.25 1.13 4.63
CA LEU A 445 0.80 0.04 3.81
C LEU A 445 2.24 -0.32 4.19
N GLN A 446 3.06 0.66 4.57
CA GLN A 446 4.43 0.41 5.03
C GLN A 446 4.45 -0.27 6.40
N ALA A 447 3.64 0.20 7.35
CA ALA A 447 3.53 -0.41 8.68
C ALA A 447 3.09 -1.88 8.60
N ASP A 448 2.08 -2.16 7.76
CA ASP A 448 1.65 -3.52 7.46
C ASP A 448 2.78 -4.35 6.84
N ARG A 449 3.50 -3.81 5.85
CA ARG A 449 4.63 -4.48 5.21
C ARG A 449 5.72 -4.86 6.20
N ASP A 450 6.06 -3.96 7.13
CA ASP A 450 7.09 -4.23 8.14
C ASP A 450 6.65 -5.34 9.10
N SER A 451 5.37 -5.35 9.50
CA SER A 451 4.78 -6.44 10.30
C SER A 451 4.80 -7.77 9.55
N LEU A 452 4.33 -7.78 8.31
CA LEU A 452 4.37 -8.96 7.45
C LEU A 452 5.79 -9.50 7.28
N LYS A 453 6.79 -8.64 7.04
CA LYS A 453 8.18 -9.08 6.88
C LYS A 453 8.75 -9.71 8.15
N ARG A 454 8.33 -9.25 9.34
CA ARG A 454 8.68 -9.90 10.62
C ARG A 454 8.01 -11.27 10.71
N ILE A 455 6.71 -11.39 10.48
CA ILE A 455 6.01 -12.70 10.52
C ILE A 455 6.59 -13.67 9.47
N GLN A 456 6.98 -13.16 8.30
CA GLN A 456 7.58 -13.96 7.22
C GLN A 456 8.89 -14.64 7.63
N THR A 457 9.60 -14.19 8.67
CA THR A 457 10.80 -14.91 9.17
C THR A 457 10.46 -16.31 9.65
N PHE A 458 9.22 -16.53 10.11
CA PHE A 458 8.75 -17.79 10.67
C PHE A 458 8.03 -18.70 9.66
N LEU A 459 8.00 -18.35 8.36
CA LEU A 459 7.32 -19.14 7.31
C LEU A 459 7.79 -20.59 7.18
N ARG A 460 9.01 -20.90 7.64
CA ARG A 460 9.57 -22.26 7.56
C ARG A 460 9.07 -23.19 8.65
N PHE A 461 8.28 -22.71 9.62
CA PHE A 461 7.74 -23.55 10.69
C PHE A 461 6.86 -24.69 10.13
N PRO A 462 7.13 -25.96 10.47
CA PRO A 462 6.30 -27.08 10.06
C PRO A 462 5.06 -27.22 10.95
N GLY A 463 4.09 -28.02 10.49
CA GLY A 463 2.98 -28.48 11.33
C GLY A 463 1.91 -27.42 11.61
N THR A 464 1.49 -27.33 12.89
CA THR A 464 0.40 -26.45 13.34
C THR A 464 0.82 -24.99 13.38
N TYR A 465 2.04 -24.70 13.82
CA TYR A 465 2.54 -23.33 13.91
C TYR A 465 2.76 -22.70 12.53
N GLY A 466 3.19 -23.49 11.53
CA GLY A 466 3.24 -23.01 10.15
C GLY A 466 1.89 -22.50 9.64
N ARG A 467 0.80 -23.20 9.96
CA ARG A 467 -0.56 -22.73 9.63
C ARG A 467 -0.91 -21.45 10.38
N LYS A 468 -0.63 -21.38 11.69
CA LYS A 468 -0.85 -20.17 12.48
C LYS A 468 -0.09 -18.95 11.93
N VAL A 469 1.14 -19.14 11.44
CA VAL A 469 1.92 -18.07 10.78
C VAL A 469 1.25 -17.61 9.49
N HIS A 470 0.72 -18.54 8.68
CA HIS A 470 -0.06 -18.18 7.49
C HIS A 470 -1.37 -17.46 7.85
N ASP A 471 -2.09 -17.94 8.86
CA ASP A 471 -3.31 -17.32 9.36
C ASP A 471 -3.04 -15.90 9.87
N ALA A 472 -1.91 -15.69 10.58
CA ALA A 472 -1.48 -14.37 11.04
C ALA A 472 -1.12 -13.42 9.89
N ILE A 473 -0.47 -13.91 8.83
CA ILE A 473 -0.21 -13.12 7.61
C ILE A 473 -1.54 -12.64 6.99
N GLU A 474 -2.53 -13.53 6.90
CA GLU A 474 -3.86 -13.17 6.40
C GLU A 474 -4.56 -12.17 7.31
N GLU A 475 -4.50 -12.37 8.63
CA GLU A 475 -5.13 -11.51 9.63
C GLU A 475 -4.56 -10.09 9.62
N VAL A 476 -3.24 -9.94 9.60
CA VAL A 476 -2.57 -8.62 9.55
C VAL A 476 -3.05 -7.80 8.35
N PHE A 477 -3.09 -8.42 7.17
CA PHE A 477 -3.57 -7.75 5.96
C PHE A 477 -5.07 -7.42 6.01
N ILE A 478 -5.89 -8.27 6.63
CA ILE A 478 -7.32 -7.98 6.87
C ILE A 478 -7.47 -6.75 7.76
N VAL A 479 -6.68 -6.65 8.84
CA VAL A 479 -6.70 -5.49 9.74
C VAL A 479 -6.32 -4.21 9.01
N LEU A 480 -5.30 -4.24 8.14
CA LEU A 480 -4.96 -3.10 7.28
C LEU A 480 -6.16 -2.63 6.46
N LEU A 481 -6.84 -3.53 5.75
CA LEU A 481 -7.98 -3.16 4.91
C LEU A 481 -9.14 -2.58 5.74
N GLN A 482 -9.42 -3.17 6.90
CA GLN A 482 -10.47 -2.71 7.80
C GLN A 482 -10.17 -1.30 8.33
N VAL A 483 -8.96 -1.07 8.85
CA VAL A 483 -8.57 0.25 9.39
C VAL A 483 -8.53 1.31 8.29
N LEU A 484 -7.96 0.97 7.12
CA LEU A 484 -7.93 1.88 5.97
C LEU A 484 -9.34 2.27 5.52
N ASN A 485 -10.29 1.33 5.51
CA ASN A 485 -11.67 1.63 5.12
C ASN A 485 -12.44 2.41 6.20
N GLU A 486 -12.45 1.89 7.43
CA GLU A 486 -13.33 2.37 8.50
C GLU A 486 -12.84 3.66 9.15
N LYS A 487 -11.52 3.92 9.17
CA LYS A 487 -10.95 5.11 9.81
C LYS A 487 -10.47 6.18 8.82
N HIS A 488 -10.09 5.81 7.59
CA HIS A 488 -9.52 6.77 6.63
C HIS A 488 -10.47 7.05 5.46
N VAL A 489 -10.75 6.05 4.60
CA VAL A 489 -11.49 6.23 3.35
C VAL A 489 -12.98 6.53 3.59
N GLY A 490 -13.69 5.64 4.28
CA GLY A 490 -15.13 5.77 4.52
C GLY A 490 -15.52 7.09 5.20
N PRO A 491 -14.90 7.46 6.34
CA PRO A 491 -15.18 8.73 7.01
C PRO A 491 -14.91 9.96 6.15
N ALA A 492 -13.91 9.92 5.26
CA ALA A 492 -13.59 11.03 4.35
C ALA A 492 -14.73 11.28 3.36
N PHE A 493 -15.24 10.22 2.71
CA PHE A 493 -16.38 10.30 1.79
C PHE A 493 -17.67 10.73 2.50
N ASP A 494 -17.91 10.24 3.72
CA ASP A 494 -19.05 10.66 4.52
C ASP A 494 -19.00 12.14 4.91
N LYS A 495 -17.82 12.63 5.33
CA LYS A 495 -17.59 14.05 5.64
C LYS A 495 -17.83 14.91 4.39
N ALA A 496 -17.29 14.50 3.22
CA ALA A 496 -17.49 15.22 1.96
C ALA A 496 -18.96 15.25 1.51
N ARG A 497 -19.68 14.13 1.65
CA ARG A 497 -21.11 14.05 1.34
C ARG A 497 -21.95 15.01 2.18
N ARG A 498 -21.77 15.03 3.51
CA ARG A 498 -22.53 15.93 4.40
C ARG A 498 -22.28 17.41 4.09
N GLN A 499 -21.07 17.75 3.66
CA GLN A 499 -20.74 19.12 3.27
C GLN A 499 -21.37 19.52 1.95
N MET A 500 -21.42 18.59 0.99
CA MET A 500 -22.18 18.75 -0.24
C MET A 500 -23.66 18.99 0.07
N GLU A 501 -24.29 18.17 0.91
CA GLU A 501 -25.72 18.30 1.27
C GLU A 501 -26.08 19.62 1.97
N THR A 502 -25.12 20.26 2.64
CA THR A 502 -25.32 21.55 3.34
C THR A 502 -25.07 22.77 2.46
N TYR A 503 -24.61 22.58 1.22
CA TYR A 503 -24.33 23.68 0.29
C TYR A 503 -25.62 24.34 -0.22
N LYS A 504 -25.65 25.67 -0.18
CA LYS A 504 -26.74 26.49 -0.72
C LYS A 504 -26.24 27.41 -1.83
N PRO A 505 -26.81 27.34 -3.05
CA PRO A 505 -26.44 28.20 -4.17
C PRO A 505 -26.61 29.71 -3.89
N GLU A 506 -27.68 30.09 -3.18
CA GLU A 506 -28.09 31.49 -2.99
C GLU A 506 -27.11 32.31 -2.15
N GLU A 507 -26.37 31.68 -1.23
CA GLU A 507 -25.46 32.35 -0.30
C GLU A 507 -24.09 32.64 -0.93
N HIS A 508 -23.78 32.07 -2.11
CA HIS A 508 -22.43 32.11 -2.72
C HIS A 508 -22.33 32.89 -4.04
N ASP A 509 -23.39 33.58 -4.48
CA ASP A 509 -23.33 34.41 -5.70
C ASP A 509 -22.36 35.61 -5.58
N GLY A 510 -22.09 36.09 -4.35
CA GLY A 510 -21.34 37.33 -4.07
C GLY A 510 -19.80 37.25 -4.08
N ASP A 511 -19.22 36.08 -3.86
CA ASP A 511 -17.74 35.88 -3.80
C ASP A 511 -17.10 35.57 -5.16
N THR A 512 -17.88 35.67 -6.23
CA THR A 512 -17.54 35.25 -7.61
C THR A 512 -16.57 36.20 -8.32
N SER A 513 -15.34 36.30 -7.82
CA SER A 513 -14.20 36.85 -8.57
C SER A 513 -13.48 35.79 -9.42
N GLY A 514 -13.91 34.52 -9.36
CA GLY A 514 -13.55 33.43 -10.28
C GLY A 514 -14.80 32.59 -10.57
N GLY A 515 -15.16 32.47 -11.86
CA GLY A 515 -16.50 32.07 -12.30
C GLY A 515 -17.04 30.74 -11.76
N GLY A 516 -18.32 30.76 -11.35
CA GLY A 516 -19.30 29.66 -11.41
C GLY A 516 -18.98 28.32 -10.74
N SER A 517 -17.80 28.14 -10.16
CA SER A 517 -17.35 26.85 -9.65
C SER A 517 -18.00 26.54 -8.31
N VAL A 518 -18.66 25.38 -8.25
CA VAL A 518 -19.24 24.86 -7.01
C VAL A 518 -18.11 24.19 -6.25
N ALA A 519 -17.45 24.94 -5.37
CA ALA A 519 -16.24 24.48 -4.70
C ALA A 519 -16.37 23.08 -4.03
N PRO A 520 -17.47 22.74 -3.31
CA PRO A 520 -17.65 21.41 -2.74
C PRO A 520 -17.64 20.27 -3.77
N LEU A 521 -18.11 20.51 -5.00
CA LEU A 521 -18.10 19.51 -6.07
C LEU A 521 -16.67 19.22 -6.54
N VAL A 522 -15.88 20.26 -6.74
CA VAL A 522 -14.48 20.13 -7.16
C VAL A 522 -13.71 19.26 -6.16
N GLN A 523 -13.88 19.57 -4.88
CA GLN A 523 -13.24 18.85 -3.78
C GLN A 523 -13.71 17.38 -3.67
N PHE A 524 -14.99 17.12 -3.90
CA PHE A 524 -15.49 15.74 -3.96
C PHE A 524 -14.87 14.97 -5.14
N PHE A 525 -14.73 15.57 -6.33
CA PHE A 525 -14.08 14.89 -7.46
C PHE A 525 -12.59 14.65 -7.22
N GLU A 526 -11.88 15.56 -6.54
CA GLU A 526 -10.51 15.30 -6.06
C GLU A 526 -10.45 14.09 -5.13
N LEU A 527 -11.40 14.00 -4.19
CA LEU A 527 -11.49 12.88 -3.26
C LEU A 527 -11.72 11.54 -3.99
N VAL A 528 -12.58 11.50 -5.00
CA VAL A 528 -12.81 10.32 -5.86
C VAL A 528 -11.51 9.86 -6.52
N HIS A 529 -10.71 10.80 -7.05
CA HIS A 529 -9.42 10.49 -7.66
C HIS A 529 -8.39 9.92 -6.69
N ILE A 530 -8.30 10.48 -5.49
CA ILE A 530 -7.39 10.01 -4.44
C ILE A 530 -7.84 8.62 -3.97
N GLY A 531 -9.14 8.40 -3.79
CA GLY A 531 -9.72 7.09 -3.45
C GLY A 531 -9.35 6.01 -4.47
N ASP A 532 -9.52 6.27 -5.77
CA ASP A 532 -9.10 5.36 -6.85
C ASP A 532 -7.59 5.07 -6.82
N THR A 533 -6.78 6.07 -6.51
CA THR A 533 -5.31 5.89 -6.39
C THR A 533 -4.95 4.99 -5.21
N ILE A 534 -5.63 5.16 -4.06
CA ILE A 534 -5.44 4.30 -2.88
C ILE A 534 -5.87 2.86 -3.19
N GLN A 535 -7.01 2.67 -3.85
CA GLN A 535 -7.46 1.34 -4.28
C GLN A 535 -6.43 0.65 -5.18
N GLN A 536 -5.88 1.36 -6.17
CA GLN A 536 -4.82 0.82 -7.03
C GLN A 536 -3.52 0.51 -6.27
N MET A 537 -3.17 1.30 -5.25
CA MET A 537 -2.02 1.00 -4.39
C MET A 537 -2.23 -0.28 -3.59
N VAL A 538 -3.43 -0.48 -3.01
CA VAL A 538 -3.82 -1.70 -2.31
C VAL A 538 -3.78 -2.90 -3.25
N ASP A 539 -4.24 -2.76 -4.50
CA ASP A 539 -4.18 -3.82 -5.51
C ASP A 539 -2.73 -4.24 -5.83
N VAL A 540 -1.86 -3.27 -6.11
CA VAL A 540 -0.44 -3.53 -6.39
C VAL A 540 0.25 -4.16 -5.18
N TYR A 541 -0.10 -3.71 -3.98
CA TYR A 541 0.44 -4.27 -2.74
C TYR A 541 0.00 -5.72 -2.52
N TYR A 542 -1.29 -6.01 -2.69
CA TYR A 542 -1.85 -7.36 -2.65
C TYR A 542 -1.17 -8.29 -3.67
N GLU A 543 -0.98 -7.83 -4.92
CA GLU A 543 -0.34 -8.63 -5.96
C GLU A 543 1.10 -9.01 -5.66
N LYS A 544 1.81 -8.16 -4.91
CA LYS A 544 3.22 -8.37 -4.59
C LYS A 544 3.45 -9.17 -3.33
N GLU A 545 2.77 -8.82 -2.25
CA GLU A 545 3.03 -9.41 -0.93
C GLU A 545 2.10 -10.59 -0.63
N MET A 546 0.82 -10.54 -1.04
CA MET A 546 -0.17 -11.58 -0.68
C MET A 546 -0.32 -12.70 -1.71
N ALA A 547 -0.09 -12.41 -2.99
CA ALA A 547 -0.33 -13.38 -4.07
C ALA A 547 0.58 -14.63 -4.03
N ALA A 548 1.66 -14.62 -3.24
CA ALA A 548 2.51 -15.78 -3.01
C ALA A 548 1.88 -16.79 -2.04
N TYR A 549 0.98 -16.33 -1.17
CA TYR A 549 0.38 -17.13 -0.09
C TYR A 549 -1.06 -17.53 -0.39
N ILE A 550 -1.77 -16.71 -1.16
CA ILE A 550 -3.22 -16.82 -1.38
C ILE A 550 -3.53 -17.10 -2.85
N ASP A 551 -4.38 -18.08 -3.12
CA ASP A 551 -4.93 -18.28 -4.47
C ASP A 551 -5.97 -17.19 -4.77
N ARG A 552 -5.69 -16.38 -5.79
CA ARG A 552 -6.57 -15.30 -6.27
C ARG A 552 -7.96 -15.79 -6.68
N ARG A 553 -8.07 -17.08 -7.05
CA ARG A 553 -9.34 -17.69 -7.48
C ARG A 553 -10.15 -18.26 -6.33
N ASP A 554 -9.57 -18.32 -5.13
CA ASP A 554 -10.30 -18.75 -3.95
C ASP A 554 -11.21 -17.62 -3.45
N PHE A 555 -12.49 -17.72 -3.82
CA PHE A 555 -13.51 -16.77 -3.40
C PHE A 555 -13.97 -16.99 -1.94
N LEU A 556 -13.60 -18.12 -1.32
CA LEU A 556 -13.92 -18.41 0.07
C LEU A 556 -12.88 -17.81 1.04
N ASN A 557 -11.66 -17.55 0.55
CA ASN A 557 -10.61 -16.93 1.34
C ASN A 557 -11.07 -15.57 1.90
N VAL A 558 -10.81 -15.35 3.19
CA VAL A 558 -11.29 -14.18 3.95
C VAL A 558 -10.62 -12.90 3.46
N VAL A 559 -9.33 -12.95 3.11
CA VAL A 559 -8.59 -11.81 2.57
C VAL A 559 -9.17 -11.36 1.23
N VAL A 560 -9.46 -12.29 0.33
CA VAL A 560 -10.06 -11.98 -0.98
C VAL A 560 -11.45 -11.35 -0.81
N ARG A 561 -12.22 -11.84 0.16
CA ARG A 561 -13.54 -11.28 0.49
C ARG A 561 -13.43 -9.88 1.08
N GLU A 562 -12.48 -9.64 1.99
CA GLU A 562 -12.30 -8.33 2.62
C GLU A 562 -11.76 -7.30 1.63
N LYS A 563 -10.85 -7.70 0.73
CA LYS A 563 -10.41 -6.86 -0.39
C LYS A 563 -11.57 -6.41 -1.27
N LYS A 564 -12.43 -7.35 -1.67
CA LYS A 564 -13.64 -7.03 -2.44
C LYS A 564 -14.63 -6.16 -1.65
N ARG A 565 -14.70 -6.33 -0.34
CA ARG A 565 -15.53 -5.50 0.55
C ARG A 565 -15.01 -4.07 0.61
N PHE A 566 -13.70 -3.87 0.68
CA PHE A 566 -13.06 -2.55 0.61
C PHE A 566 -13.38 -1.86 -0.73
N GLU A 567 -13.16 -2.55 -1.86
CA GLU A 567 -13.50 -2.06 -3.21
C GLU A 567 -14.98 -1.65 -3.30
N ALA A 568 -15.90 -2.56 -2.91
CA ALA A 568 -17.33 -2.29 -2.95
C ALA A 568 -17.76 -1.15 -2.02
N SER A 569 -17.11 -0.99 -0.86
CA SER A 569 -17.38 0.09 0.08
C SER A 569 -17.00 1.46 -0.50
N LEU A 570 -15.85 1.53 -1.19
CA LEU A 570 -15.42 2.75 -1.88
C LEU A 570 -16.34 3.06 -3.06
N ASP A 571 -16.70 2.07 -3.87
CA ASP A 571 -17.63 2.25 -5.00
C ASP A 571 -19.00 2.77 -4.54
N ASP A 572 -19.56 2.22 -3.45
CA ASP A 572 -20.83 2.66 -2.88
C ASP A 572 -20.73 4.09 -2.33
N ALA A 573 -19.61 4.44 -1.67
CA ALA A 573 -19.36 5.80 -1.17
C ALA A 573 -19.27 6.82 -2.32
N VAL A 574 -18.60 6.47 -3.42
CA VAL A 574 -18.53 7.30 -4.63
C VAL A 574 -19.92 7.45 -5.26
N ALA A 575 -20.69 6.37 -5.40
CA ALA A 575 -22.03 6.40 -5.98
C ALA A 575 -22.98 7.31 -5.17
N GLN A 576 -22.98 7.18 -3.84
CA GLN A 576 -23.79 8.03 -2.95
C GLN A 576 -23.38 9.50 -3.04
N GLY A 577 -22.07 9.78 -3.05
CA GLY A 577 -21.55 11.14 -3.19
C GLY A 577 -21.86 11.75 -4.56
N LEU A 578 -21.85 10.97 -5.64
CA LEU A 578 -22.22 11.44 -6.98
C LEU A 578 -23.70 11.82 -7.08
N ASN A 579 -24.59 11.08 -6.41
CA ASN A 579 -26.01 11.47 -6.36
C ASN A 579 -26.19 12.83 -5.66
N ALA A 580 -25.49 13.06 -4.54
CA ALA A 580 -25.47 14.37 -3.88
C ALA A 580 -24.85 15.46 -4.79
N ALA A 581 -23.79 15.12 -5.53
CA ALA A 581 -23.13 16.02 -6.46
C ALA A 581 -24.08 16.48 -7.58
N VAL A 582 -24.83 15.56 -8.20
CA VAL A 582 -25.84 15.91 -9.21
C VAL A 582 -26.90 16.83 -8.63
N ASN A 583 -27.40 16.57 -7.42
CA ASN A 583 -28.41 17.43 -6.79
C ASN A 583 -27.94 18.88 -6.69
N ILE A 584 -26.71 19.10 -6.22
CA ILE A 584 -26.14 20.44 -6.03
C ILE A 584 -25.84 21.11 -7.36
N LEU A 585 -25.22 20.39 -8.30
CA LEU A 585 -24.92 20.91 -9.62
C LEU A 585 -26.20 21.40 -10.31
N MET A 586 -27.26 20.58 -10.28
CA MET A 586 -28.53 20.94 -10.92
C MET A 586 -29.26 22.04 -10.17
N SER A 587 -29.16 22.11 -8.84
CA SER A 587 -29.70 23.23 -8.05
C SER A 587 -28.99 24.55 -8.37
N GLN A 588 -27.66 24.53 -8.52
CA GLN A 588 -26.90 25.70 -8.97
C GLN A 588 -27.32 26.13 -10.38
N VAL A 589 -27.53 25.19 -11.30
CA VAL A 589 -27.98 25.48 -12.67
C VAL A 589 -29.40 26.04 -12.68
N GLU A 590 -30.34 25.48 -11.91
CA GLU A 590 -31.70 26.02 -11.77
C GLU A 590 -31.67 27.46 -11.22
N HIS A 591 -30.82 27.72 -10.23
CA HIS A 591 -30.60 29.06 -9.68
C HIS A 591 -30.04 30.02 -10.73
N LEU A 592 -29.00 29.64 -11.48
CA LEU A 592 -28.41 30.47 -12.54
C LEU A 592 -29.43 30.81 -13.63
N VAL A 593 -30.16 29.80 -14.13
CA VAL A 593 -31.16 29.98 -15.18
C VAL A 593 -32.32 30.84 -14.70
N THR A 594 -32.73 30.73 -13.43
CA THR A 594 -33.88 31.49 -12.90
C THR A 594 -33.51 32.90 -12.44
N SER A 595 -32.31 33.11 -11.89
CA SER A 595 -31.87 34.40 -11.35
C SER A 595 -31.24 35.32 -12.38
N ARG A 596 -30.49 34.77 -13.34
CA ARG A 596 -29.72 35.56 -14.32
C ARG A 596 -30.46 35.79 -15.64
N GLN A 597 -31.52 35.02 -15.91
CA GLN A 597 -32.35 35.25 -17.08
C GLN A 597 -33.36 36.36 -16.79
N GLY A 598 -33.19 37.50 -17.46
CA GLY A 598 -34.08 38.65 -17.34
C GLY A 598 -35.37 38.45 -18.13
N LEU A 599 -36.46 39.10 -17.68
CA LEU A 599 -37.73 39.09 -18.41
C LEU A 599 -37.61 39.61 -19.85
N ARG A 600 -36.67 40.55 -20.08
CA ARG A 600 -36.42 41.17 -21.39
C ARG A 600 -35.59 40.31 -22.33
N ASP A 601 -34.95 39.24 -21.86
CA ASP A 601 -34.09 38.41 -22.71
C ASP A 601 -34.89 37.71 -23.82
N PHE A 602 -36.17 37.39 -23.56
CA PHE A 602 -37.08 36.79 -24.55
C PHE A 602 -38.23 37.72 -24.99
N THR A 603 -38.30 38.94 -24.44
CA THR A 603 -39.26 39.99 -24.82
C THR A 603 -38.55 41.33 -25.05
N PRO A 604 -37.73 41.43 -26.10
CA PRO A 604 -37.08 42.68 -26.43
C PRO A 604 -38.03 43.72 -27.04
N ASP A 605 -37.65 45.00 -26.94
CA ASP A 605 -38.45 46.12 -27.44
C ASP A 605 -38.26 46.29 -28.98
N ASP A 606 -39.26 46.86 -29.66
CA ASP A 606 -39.25 47.02 -31.12
C ASP A 606 -38.11 47.97 -31.57
N GLY A 607 -37.08 47.42 -32.23
CA GLY A 607 -35.98 48.18 -32.84
C GLY A 607 -34.60 48.02 -32.20
N ASP A 608 -34.44 47.17 -31.18
CA ASP A 608 -33.12 46.80 -30.65
C ASP A 608 -32.35 45.91 -31.65
N ASP A 609 -31.07 46.22 -31.90
CA ASP A 609 -30.17 45.37 -32.68
C ASP A 609 -29.82 44.12 -31.84
N PHE A 610 -30.26 42.94 -32.30
CA PHE A 610 -30.01 41.67 -31.61
C PHE A 610 -28.63 41.09 -31.93
N ASP A 611 -27.83 40.85 -30.90
CA ASP A 611 -26.75 39.88 -30.97
C ASP A 611 -27.34 38.48 -30.77
N LEU A 612 -27.40 37.67 -31.84
CA LEU A 612 -27.91 36.27 -31.84
C LEU A 612 -26.99 35.30 -31.05
N SER A 613 -26.23 35.80 -30.08
CA SER A 613 -25.41 35.00 -29.19
C SER A 613 -26.28 34.46 -28.04
N PRO A 614 -26.01 33.24 -27.51
CA PRO A 614 -26.79 32.68 -26.41
C PRO A 614 -26.80 33.63 -25.21
N THR A 615 -27.91 33.71 -24.48
CA THR A 615 -28.10 34.60 -23.32
C THR A 615 -27.02 34.37 -22.26
N ARG A 616 -26.83 35.38 -21.39
CA ARG A 616 -25.88 35.27 -20.28
C ARG A 616 -26.19 34.07 -19.38
N ALA A 617 -27.47 33.84 -19.07
CA ALA A 617 -27.86 32.70 -18.23
C ALA A 617 -27.53 31.37 -18.91
N CYS A 618 -27.76 31.24 -20.22
CA CYS A 618 -27.40 30.04 -20.98
C CYS A 618 -25.88 29.80 -20.98
N ARG A 619 -25.09 30.83 -21.29
CA ARG A 619 -23.62 30.72 -21.31
C ARG A 619 -23.06 30.33 -19.94
N ASP A 620 -23.53 30.97 -18.88
CA ASP A 620 -23.08 30.69 -17.51
C ASP A 620 -23.48 29.26 -17.09
N ALA A 621 -24.73 28.85 -17.35
CA ALA A 621 -25.19 27.49 -17.02
C ALA A 621 -24.40 26.40 -17.77
N VAL A 622 -24.18 26.58 -19.08
CA VAL A 622 -23.39 25.65 -19.89
C VAL A 622 -21.92 25.64 -19.46
N ALA A 623 -21.34 26.79 -19.10
CA ALA A 623 -19.97 26.86 -18.62
C ALA A 623 -19.78 26.05 -17.32
N VAL A 624 -20.68 26.23 -16.35
CA VAL A 624 -20.65 25.49 -15.08
C VAL A 624 -20.82 23.99 -15.31
N LEU A 625 -21.80 23.58 -16.13
CA LEU A 625 -22.02 22.18 -16.45
C LEU A 625 -20.82 21.54 -17.15
N ARG A 626 -20.23 22.20 -18.14
CA ARG A 626 -19.02 21.71 -18.83
C ARG A 626 -17.86 21.54 -17.84
N GLN A 627 -17.62 22.56 -17.03
CA GLN A 627 -16.53 22.56 -16.05
C GLN A 627 -16.61 21.33 -15.14
N HIS A 628 -17.78 21.04 -14.55
CA HIS A 628 -17.94 19.91 -13.63
C HIS A 628 -18.02 18.55 -14.34
N CYS A 629 -18.68 18.44 -15.50
CA CYS A 629 -18.70 17.21 -16.29
C CYS A 629 -17.29 16.81 -16.78
N ASP A 630 -16.43 17.78 -17.09
CA ASP A 630 -15.07 17.52 -17.55
C ASP A 630 -14.14 17.04 -16.41
N MET A 631 -14.40 17.39 -15.15
CA MET A 631 -13.60 16.93 -14.00
C MET A 631 -13.72 15.43 -13.72
N LEU A 632 -14.86 14.79 -14.06
CA LEU A 632 -15.02 13.34 -13.92
C LEU A 632 -14.39 12.56 -15.08
N LYS A 633 -14.04 13.20 -16.20
CA LYS A 633 -13.51 12.50 -17.37
C LYS A 633 -12.10 11.97 -17.07
N GLY A 634 -11.94 10.65 -17.16
CA GLY A 634 -10.65 9.96 -16.91
C GLY A 634 -10.39 9.63 -15.44
N SER A 635 -11.36 9.92 -14.58
CA SER A 635 -11.27 9.91 -13.12
C SER A 635 -12.03 8.77 -12.47
N THR A 636 -13.06 8.32 -13.18
CA THR A 636 -14.12 7.45 -12.68
C THR A 636 -14.47 6.44 -13.76
N ASP A 637 -15.04 5.31 -13.36
CA ASP A 637 -15.46 4.29 -14.29
C ASP A 637 -16.40 4.83 -15.36
N LYS A 638 -16.22 4.30 -16.58
CA LYS A 638 -17.01 4.68 -17.75
C LYS A 638 -18.51 4.55 -17.47
N HIS A 639 -18.92 3.49 -16.77
CA HIS A 639 -20.32 3.27 -16.44
C HIS A 639 -20.88 4.34 -15.49
N ILE A 640 -20.13 4.67 -14.43
CA ILE A 640 -20.51 5.71 -13.47
C ILE A 640 -20.61 7.07 -14.17
N LEU A 641 -19.67 7.39 -15.06
CA LEU A 641 -19.68 8.62 -15.85
C LEU A 641 -20.87 8.69 -16.82
N GLU A 642 -21.26 7.56 -17.42
CA GLU A 642 -22.45 7.48 -18.29
C GLU A 642 -23.73 7.78 -17.51
N VAL A 643 -23.91 7.15 -16.34
CA VAL A 643 -25.08 7.37 -15.47
C VAL A 643 -25.13 8.82 -14.99
N PHE A 644 -24.00 9.38 -14.55
CA PHE A 644 -23.91 10.78 -14.11
C PHE A 644 -24.31 11.76 -15.22
N ASN A 645 -23.73 11.62 -16.42
CA ASN A 645 -24.04 12.51 -17.54
C ASN A 645 -25.47 12.35 -18.05
N GLN A 646 -26.01 11.13 -18.01
CA GLN A 646 -27.40 10.88 -18.36
C GLN A 646 -28.36 11.59 -17.40
N GLU A 647 -28.13 11.47 -16.09
CA GLU A 647 -28.94 12.10 -15.05
C GLU A 647 -28.88 13.64 -15.14
N VAL A 648 -27.68 14.21 -15.30
CA VAL A 648 -27.48 15.66 -15.53
C VAL A 648 -28.31 16.14 -16.72
N GLY A 649 -28.27 15.38 -17.82
CA GLY A 649 -29.02 15.69 -19.04
C GLY A 649 -30.54 15.70 -18.85
N ILE A 650 -31.08 14.64 -18.21
CA ILE A 650 -32.52 14.52 -17.95
C ILE A 650 -33.02 15.64 -17.03
N ARG A 651 -32.27 15.94 -15.96
CA ARG A 651 -32.63 17.02 -15.03
C ARG A 651 -32.52 18.40 -15.67
N LEU A 652 -31.50 18.62 -16.51
CA LEU A 652 -31.36 19.87 -17.25
C LEU A 652 -32.57 20.10 -18.15
N PHE A 653 -33.01 19.08 -18.88
CA PHE A 653 -34.22 19.16 -19.71
C PHE A 653 -35.44 19.58 -18.87
N GLY A 654 -35.64 18.95 -17.70
CA GLY A 654 -36.73 19.31 -16.79
C GLY A 654 -36.68 20.76 -16.29
N ILE A 655 -35.50 21.24 -15.90
CA ILE A 655 -35.28 22.63 -15.47
C ILE A 655 -35.59 23.60 -16.61
N LEU A 656 -35.08 23.35 -17.81
CA LEU A 656 -35.28 24.21 -18.97
C LEU A 656 -36.75 24.24 -19.41
N LEU A 657 -37.42 23.09 -19.43
CA LEU A 657 -38.84 23.01 -19.78
C LEU A 657 -39.71 23.77 -18.77
N LYS A 658 -39.45 23.58 -17.47
CA LYS A 658 -40.13 24.32 -16.38
C LYS A 658 -39.85 25.82 -16.45
N HIS A 659 -38.62 26.21 -16.77
CA HIS A 659 -38.25 27.61 -16.95
C HIS A 659 -38.98 28.24 -18.15
N LEU A 660 -38.98 27.55 -19.30
CA LEU A 660 -39.65 28.02 -20.52
C LEU A 660 -41.16 28.17 -20.31
N LYS A 661 -41.79 27.24 -19.59
CA LYS A 661 -43.20 27.34 -19.17
C LYS A 661 -43.50 28.51 -18.23
N ARG A 662 -42.50 29.21 -17.68
CA ARG A 662 -42.68 30.41 -16.84
C ARG A 662 -42.37 31.71 -17.55
N GLN A 663 -41.56 31.68 -18.60
CA GLN A 663 -41.19 32.85 -19.37
C GLN A 663 -42.31 33.27 -20.32
N ILE A 664 -42.29 34.53 -20.75
CA ILE A 664 -43.10 35.01 -21.87
C ILE A 664 -42.11 35.24 -23.01
N VAL A 665 -42.47 34.79 -24.22
CA VAL A 665 -41.57 34.86 -25.39
C VAL A 665 -42.29 35.58 -26.53
N SER A 666 -41.66 36.63 -27.04
CA SER A 666 -42.13 37.36 -28.25
C SER A 666 -41.69 36.65 -29.53
N THR A 667 -42.28 37.00 -30.68
CA THR A 667 -41.88 36.42 -31.98
C THR A 667 -40.44 36.80 -32.36
N SER A 668 -40.02 38.02 -32.08
CA SER A 668 -38.63 38.48 -32.22
C SER A 668 -37.69 37.75 -31.24
N GLY A 669 -38.10 37.62 -29.98
CA GLY A 669 -37.36 36.87 -28.94
C GLY A 669 -37.29 35.35 -29.16
N GLY A 670 -38.12 34.80 -30.05
CA GLY A 670 -38.05 33.39 -30.45
C GLY A 670 -36.71 33.00 -31.07
N LEU A 671 -36.07 33.92 -31.82
CA LEU A 671 -34.73 33.71 -32.39
C LEU A 671 -33.66 33.60 -31.29
N GLN A 672 -33.77 34.43 -30.24
CA GLN A 672 -32.88 34.40 -29.08
C GLN A 672 -33.03 33.09 -28.29
N LEU A 673 -34.28 32.64 -28.08
CA LEU A 673 -34.55 31.34 -27.47
C LEU A 673 -33.93 30.18 -28.26
N ILE A 674 -34.01 30.21 -29.60
CA ILE A 674 -33.39 29.19 -30.45
C ILE A 674 -31.87 29.18 -30.30
N ALA A 675 -31.23 30.34 -30.15
CA ALA A 675 -29.79 30.43 -29.88
C ALA A 675 -29.41 29.71 -28.57
N ASP A 676 -30.19 29.90 -27.49
CA ASP A 676 -30.01 29.21 -26.21
C ASP A 676 -30.22 27.70 -26.33
N LEU A 677 -31.32 27.28 -26.97
CA LEU A 677 -31.65 25.87 -27.18
C LEU A 677 -30.58 25.14 -28.02
N ASN A 678 -30.01 25.82 -29.02
CA ASN A 678 -28.88 25.30 -29.79
C ASN A 678 -27.62 25.14 -28.93
N ALA A 679 -27.33 26.08 -28.04
CA ALA A 679 -26.19 25.99 -27.13
C ALA A 679 -26.35 24.85 -26.12
N TYR A 680 -27.54 24.67 -25.54
CA TYR A 680 -27.85 23.53 -24.67
C TYR A 680 -27.77 22.20 -25.41
N HIS A 681 -28.32 22.11 -26.62
CA HIS A 681 -28.23 20.90 -27.45
C HIS A 681 -26.79 20.55 -27.81
N ALA A 682 -25.97 21.54 -28.16
CA ALA A 682 -24.55 21.34 -28.45
C ALA A 682 -23.79 20.83 -27.22
N PHE A 683 -24.11 21.35 -26.03
CA PHE A 683 -23.57 20.81 -24.77
C PHE A 683 -23.98 19.35 -24.55
N VAL A 684 -25.27 19.02 -24.63
CA VAL A 684 -25.75 17.65 -24.39
C VAL A 684 -25.20 16.65 -25.41
N THR A 685 -25.08 17.05 -26.68
CA THR A 685 -24.44 16.25 -27.71
C THR A 685 -22.98 15.92 -27.35
N SER A 686 -22.27 16.86 -26.70
CA SER A 686 -20.90 16.65 -26.23
C SER A 686 -20.77 15.62 -25.10
N LEU A 687 -21.85 15.36 -24.35
CA LEU A 687 -21.90 14.32 -23.32
C LEU A 687 -21.99 12.90 -23.89
N ARG A 688 -22.28 12.78 -25.20
CA ARG A 688 -22.39 11.51 -25.94
C ARG A 688 -23.41 10.53 -25.33
N GLN A 689 -24.55 11.06 -24.87
CA GLN A 689 -25.66 10.27 -24.35
C GLN A 689 -26.82 10.28 -25.37
N PRO A 690 -26.99 9.23 -26.20
CA PRO A 690 -28.08 9.14 -27.18
C PRO A 690 -29.49 9.37 -26.58
N PRO A 691 -29.86 8.75 -25.43
CA PRO A 691 -31.22 8.91 -24.91
C PRO A 691 -31.50 10.35 -24.49
N VAL A 692 -30.51 11.08 -23.96
CA VAL A 692 -30.67 12.49 -23.58
C VAL A 692 -30.71 13.40 -24.81
N THR A 693 -29.91 13.08 -25.85
CA THR A 693 -29.84 13.90 -27.07
C THR A 693 -31.21 14.04 -27.73
N ALA A 694 -32.02 12.98 -27.72
CA ALA A 694 -33.41 12.97 -28.18
C ALA A 694 -34.25 14.08 -27.53
N TYR A 695 -34.23 14.17 -26.18
CA TYR A 695 -34.96 15.22 -25.43
C TYR A 695 -34.61 16.63 -25.89
N PHE A 696 -33.32 16.90 -26.16
CA PHE A 696 -32.87 18.23 -26.58
C PHE A 696 -33.10 18.49 -28.06
N THR A 697 -33.19 17.46 -28.91
CA THR A 697 -33.68 17.59 -30.29
C THR A 697 -35.14 18.03 -30.27
N SER A 698 -35.98 17.39 -29.45
CA SER A 698 -37.37 17.80 -29.24
C SER A 698 -37.48 19.23 -28.70
N LEU A 699 -36.63 19.60 -27.72
CA LEU A 699 -36.61 20.95 -27.17
C LEU A 699 -36.17 22.00 -28.21
N LYS A 700 -35.27 21.67 -29.15
CA LYS A 700 -34.94 22.55 -30.28
C LYS A 700 -36.13 22.80 -31.20
N MET A 701 -36.91 21.75 -31.50
CA MET A 701 -38.12 21.88 -32.31
C MET A 701 -39.17 22.79 -31.64
N VAL A 702 -39.22 22.83 -30.30
CA VAL A 702 -40.09 23.76 -29.55
C VAL A 702 -39.77 25.22 -29.87
N GLY A 703 -38.52 25.56 -30.17
CA GLY A 703 -38.14 26.92 -30.56
C GLY A 703 -38.92 27.43 -31.78
N GLU A 704 -39.28 26.54 -32.71
CA GLU A 704 -40.07 26.90 -33.89
C GLU A 704 -41.49 27.35 -33.56
N ILE A 705 -42.05 26.89 -32.44
CA ILE A 705 -43.38 27.31 -31.97
C ILE A 705 -43.44 28.83 -31.79
N TYR A 706 -42.33 29.47 -31.45
CA TYR A 706 -42.26 30.91 -31.21
C TYR A 706 -42.00 31.74 -32.48
N LEU A 707 -41.68 31.10 -33.61
CA LEU A 707 -41.45 31.77 -34.90
C LEU A 707 -42.66 31.74 -35.85
N VAL A 708 -43.66 30.89 -35.61
CA VAL A 708 -44.81 30.75 -36.50
C VAL A 708 -45.80 31.89 -36.29
N ASP A 709 -46.14 32.62 -37.36
CA ASP A 709 -47.09 33.74 -37.30
C ASP A 709 -48.56 33.30 -37.48
N SER A 710 -48.81 32.14 -38.09
CA SER A 710 -50.14 31.65 -38.45
C SER A 710 -50.76 30.78 -37.34
N PRO A 711 -51.92 31.17 -36.74
CA PRO A 711 -52.59 30.39 -35.69
C PRO A 711 -53.02 28.98 -36.11
N LYS A 712 -53.31 28.76 -37.41
CA LYS A 712 -53.70 27.45 -37.94
C LYS A 712 -52.52 26.47 -37.94
N ASP A 713 -51.34 26.97 -38.30
CA ASP A 713 -50.12 26.16 -38.37
C ASP A 713 -49.59 25.84 -36.98
N LEU A 714 -49.79 26.74 -36.00
CA LEU A 714 -49.57 26.47 -34.58
C LEU A 714 -50.43 25.30 -34.06
N GLY A 715 -51.72 25.27 -34.38
CA GLY A 715 -52.60 24.17 -34.01
C GLY A 715 -52.19 22.82 -34.63
N ALA A 716 -51.73 22.83 -35.88
CA ALA A 716 -51.17 21.63 -36.52
C ALA A 716 -49.88 21.17 -35.83
N LEU A 717 -49.01 22.12 -35.45
CA LEU A 717 -47.73 21.85 -34.82
C LEU A 717 -47.86 21.23 -33.41
N VAL A 718 -48.87 21.64 -32.63
CA VAL A 718 -49.16 21.06 -31.30
C VAL A 718 -49.74 19.64 -31.40
N ARG A 719 -50.52 19.36 -32.46
CA ARG A 719 -51.10 18.02 -32.70
C ARG A 719 -50.05 17.00 -33.18
N ASP A 720 -48.98 17.45 -33.83
CA ASP A 720 -47.94 16.58 -34.37
C ASP A 720 -46.89 16.20 -33.31
N THR A 721 -47.25 15.26 -32.43
CA THR A 721 -46.35 14.73 -31.39
C THR A 721 -45.16 13.95 -31.99
N SER A 722 -45.29 13.44 -33.22
CA SER A 722 -44.24 12.66 -33.88
C SER A 722 -43.01 13.52 -34.20
N ARG A 723 -43.22 14.81 -34.45
CA ARG A 723 -42.17 15.80 -34.71
C ARG A 723 -41.24 16.05 -33.52
N TYR A 724 -41.70 15.79 -32.31
CA TYR A 724 -40.96 15.98 -31.06
C TYR A 724 -40.43 14.65 -30.49
N GLU A 725 -40.19 13.66 -31.36
CA GLU A 725 -39.70 12.33 -31.01
C GLU A 725 -40.56 11.59 -29.96
N GLY A 726 -41.82 12.00 -29.78
CA GLY A 726 -42.72 11.46 -28.76
C GLY A 726 -42.38 11.84 -27.31
N VAL A 727 -41.43 12.77 -27.11
CA VAL A 727 -40.92 13.16 -25.77
C VAL A 727 -41.88 14.12 -25.04
N LEU A 728 -42.49 15.06 -25.77
CA LEU A 728 -43.38 16.09 -25.24
C LEU A 728 -44.84 15.73 -25.55
N SER A 729 -45.71 15.80 -24.54
CA SER A 729 -47.14 15.57 -24.74
C SER A 729 -47.80 16.77 -25.47
N PRO A 730 -48.95 16.56 -26.14
CA PRO A 730 -49.73 17.68 -26.69
C PRO A 730 -50.12 18.73 -25.64
N GLU A 731 -50.29 18.31 -24.38
CA GLU A 731 -50.58 19.18 -23.24
C GLU A 731 -49.38 20.08 -22.90
N ASP A 732 -48.17 19.52 -22.88
CA ASP A 732 -46.94 20.29 -22.67
C ASP A 732 -46.71 21.32 -23.78
N LEU A 733 -46.93 20.92 -25.03
CA LEU A 733 -46.80 21.79 -26.20
C LEU A 733 -47.84 22.91 -26.16
N TYR A 734 -49.08 22.61 -25.77
CA TYR A 734 -50.12 23.61 -25.60
C TYR A 734 -49.78 24.61 -24.49
N GLU A 735 -49.27 24.15 -23.34
CA GLU A 735 -48.80 25.03 -22.26
C GLU A 735 -47.66 25.95 -22.71
N LEU A 736 -46.75 25.46 -23.57
CA LEU A 736 -45.68 26.27 -24.14
C LEU A 736 -46.19 27.34 -25.12
N VAL A 737 -47.20 27.02 -25.94
CA VAL A 737 -47.84 28.00 -26.84
C VAL A 737 -48.52 29.13 -26.05
N GLN A 738 -49.12 28.82 -24.90
CA GLN A 738 -49.73 29.83 -24.02
C GLN A 738 -48.73 30.89 -23.52
N ARG A 739 -47.44 30.59 -23.57
CA ARG A 739 -46.36 31.49 -23.15
C ARG A 739 -45.91 32.48 -24.23
N ARG A 740 -46.50 32.44 -25.41
CA ARG A 740 -46.25 33.47 -26.42
C ARG A 740 -46.80 34.83 -25.97
N ALA A 741 -46.06 35.90 -26.26
CA ALA A 741 -46.46 37.27 -25.90
C ALA A 741 -47.79 37.69 -26.57
N ASP A 742 -48.11 37.15 -27.74
CA ASP A 742 -49.34 37.38 -28.51
C ASP A 742 -50.48 36.42 -28.17
N TRP A 743 -50.31 35.49 -27.21
CA TRP A 743 -51.28 34.42 -26.90
C TRP A 743 -52.72 34.92 -26.76
N LYS A 744 -52.94 35.99 -25.97
CA LYS A 744 -54.29 36.56 -25.74
C LYS A 744 -55.00 37.01 -27.03
N ARG A 745 -54.25 37.28 -28.11
CA ARG A 745 -54.80 37.67 -29.43
C ARG A 745 -55.11 36.44 -30.29
N ILE A 746 -54.32 35.39 -30.18
CA ILE A 746 -54.40 34.20 -31.06
C ILE A 746 -55.15 33.01 -30.43
N GLU A 747 -55.41 33.03 -29.12
CA GLU A 747 -56.04 31.96 -28.34
C GLU A 747 -57.27 31.35 -29.03
N ARG A 748 -58.24 32.18 -29.43
CA ARG A 748 -59.49 31.71 -30.07
C ARG A 748 -59.26 30.99 -31.38
N ASP A 749 -58.27 31.42 -32.17
CA ASP A 749 -57.97 30.85 -33.48
C ASP A 749 -57.16 29.56 -33.34
N VAL A 750 -56.24 29.51 -32.38
CA VAL A 750 -55.49 28.29 -32.04
C VAL A 750 -56.41 27.22 -31.44
N ASP A 751 -57.28 27.57 -30.50
CA ASP A 751 -58.24 26.63 -29.89
C ASP A 751 -59.22 26.07 -30.92
N LYS A 752 -59.67 26.91 -31.84
CA LYS A 752 -60.51 26.47 -32.97
C LYS A 752 -59.77 25.48 -33.87
N ALA A 753 -58.48 25.68 -34.12
CA ALA A 753 -57.66 24.75 -34.89
C ALA A 753 -57.36 23.45 -34.12
N LEU A 754 -57.16 23.53 -32.80
CA LEU A 754 -56.72 22.42 -31.95
C LEU A 754 -57.87 21.52 -31.50
N PHE A 755 -59.00 22.10 -31.12
CA PHE A 755 -60.17 21.39 -30.58
C PHE A 755 -61.34 21.33 -31.57
N GLY A 756 -61.29 22.11 -32.65
CA GLY A 756 -62.33 22.11 -33.68
C GLY A 756 -63.62 22.83 -33.30
N PHE A 757 -63.63 23.64 -32.22
CA PHE A 757 -64.83 24.32 -31.74
C PHE A 757 -65.50 25.16 -32.83
N LYS A 758 -66.63 24.66 -33.33
CA LYS A 758 -67.57 25.42 -34.12
C LYS A 758 -68.72 25.78 -33.21
N VAL A 759 -68.72 27.01 -32.71
CA VAL A 759 -69.84 27.57 -31.92
C VAL A 759 -71.20 27.42 -32.66
N ALA A 760 -71.18 27.33 -33.99
CA ALA A 760 -72.37 27.08 -34.82
C ALA A 760 -72.91 25.64 -34.77
N ASP A 761 -72.09 24.63 -34.49
CA ASP A 761 -72.50 23.22 -34.51
C ASP A 761 -72.70 22.66 -33.07
N ASP A 762 -71.97 23.16 -32.07
CA ASP A 762 -71.93 22.57 -30.71
C ASP A 762 -72.80 23.30 -29.65
N CYS A 763 -73.50 24.36 -30.03
CA CYS A 763 -74.43 25.09 -29.15
C CYS A 763 -75.79 25.32 -29.84
N VAL A 764 -76.52 24.24 -30.10
CA VAL A 764 -77.98 24.31 -30.25
C VAL A 764 -78.58 23.85 -28.93
N VAL A 765 -79.04 24.79 -28.11
CA VAL A 765 -79.94 24.48 -27.00
C VAL A 765 -81.33 24.29 -27.63
N SER A 766 -81.71 23.04 -27.84
CA SER A 766 -83.09 22.65 -28.18
C SER A 766 -83.97 22.56 -26.95
#